data_AF-A0A2G1MIZ2-F1
#
_entry.id   AF-A0A2G1MIZ2-F1
#
_cell.length_a   1.000
_cell.length_b   1.000
_cell.length_c   1.000
_cell.angle_alpha   90.00
_cell.angle_beta   90.00
_cell.angle_gamma   90.00
#
_symmetry.space_group_name_H-M   'P 1'
#
loop_
_entity.id
_entity.type
_entity.pdbx_description
1 polymer ?
#
loop_
_entity_poly.entity_id
_entity_poly.type
_entity_poly.pdbx_seq_one_letter_code
_entity_poly.pdbx_strand_id
1 'polypeptide(L)'
;MEMGVDIPDVSVVVNTNVPPAPSNYRQRVGRAGRRGEPWALSFTFCKDQPLDRRVFSDPHTLLQGEVRAPSVRLDSAIVLQRHANSLLLAMHLRASSGGIKVTKNIGSFFGATDPTLDSASKQPILHDSAASGFLDALKGAWGAEGKVLDALRLLARGAPVADPALLRDRCIRDFSALQRKWEEEYRALLTAQEAAGSDSVVRGFYVNRANRMRREFLLTELARRNFTPAYGFPVDVVTFEHYDRNSGPSRPLSTAIRDYAPGTEVVIDGLVYRSEGILPSWSNRENPDRIEDLRTHWTCRECRAFGIERNPPEACPRCDGRVNRFELLKPSGFLGTKTPHAAYEALDFVPPEPPQISADSGFWTALPDPDAGRFRATRAGRVVTTSAGKDGSGYAICITCGRAEAETQGTDALSKAMKEHRPLQRPKGEARRDGRCLGTEAASLRIRRHVRLGSETITDVFELQLETLSWNKEGRRKGLAIVAALREALCSRLGIGAEEVGVGVARGLSSGGIERVSMFLYDLAAGGAGFAVSAEAEISSLMVDAARRLDCPSACTHGCPECILRRDLQFDMRAIDRPGGYEAMIRDVLPHLALPEDLRVFGSESTAVTRSLEAEILSCLGGGGVEEVILTLPGDDRDWDLPRWPGGRVIRRASEAGAATRVMSAVRSITYFDYPERMDLLRLTARGDAGLSLTQNLPEAGGYPILALLRKGASWRAILSPDETVVLPDGEWGQADRMPLIAGPAPEFNPGHLVEAVDLAKHGLPNSTEALVLKEFDGPLSEFGRKFWDKVREVRPQAFRPGLRLARLCYSDRYLHAPAPVALLMQVLATAPGRDPVTEVRVESEAKRPPRGATGLANTPLPDRLHHNWEDDSIRKRVLTGVLGAKVDLLDKRSVDHARIVRLQFEDGSCVSVRLDQGLGSWRVQEAGRDPFFDFEASANKQVEAISCLNREVLFSNPRYPTPVTVSWEASRIESRCC
;
A
#
# COMPACT_ATOMS: atom_id res chain seq x y z
N MET A 1 -21.20 16.64 11.58
CA MET A 1 -22.46 17.33 11.21
C MET A 1 -22.25 17.99 9.86
N GLU A 2 -23.13 17.75 8.88
CA GLU A 2 -22.94 18.19 7.49
C GLU A 2 -23.18 19.68 7.25
N MET A 3 -22.40 20.25 6.32
CA MET A 3 -22.62 21.62 5.81
C MET A 3 -23.85 21.61 4.90
N GLY A 4 -24.73 22.61 5.04
CA GLY A 4 -25.86 22.80 4.13
C GLY A 4 -27.20 22.19 4.55
N VAL A 5 -27.25 21.37 5.61
CA VAL A 5 -28.54 20.92 6.17
C VAL A 5 -29.15 22.05 7.02
N ASP A 6 -30.23 22.65 6.51
CA ASP A 6 -31.03 23.64 7.24
C ASP A 6 -32.02 22.92 8.16
N ILE A 7 -31.87 23.09 9.47
CA ILE A 7 -32.83 22.59 10.46
C ILE A 7 -33.66 23.81 10.87
N PRO A 8 -34.97 23.85 10.56
CA PRO A 8 -35.83 24.95 11.00
C PRO A 8 -35.96 24.97 12.53
N ASP A 9 -36.23 26.16 13.07
CA ASP A 9 -36.63 26.40 14.47
C ASP A 9 -35.58 26.03 15.53
N VAL A 10 -34.28 26.20 15.19
CA VAL A 10 -33.19 26.02 16.15
C VAL A 10 -32.88 27.36 16.82
N SER A 11 -33.27 27.49 18.08
CA SER A 11 -33.00 28.70 18.90
C SER A 11 -31.81 28.55 19.84
N VAL A 12 -31.42 27.32 20.16
CA VAL A 12 -30.31 27.01 21.06
C VAL A 12 -29.39 25.96 20.45
N VAL A 13 -28.09 26.24 20.45
CA VAL A 13 -27.04 25.27 20.11
C VAL A 13 -26.12 25.09 21.31
N VAL A 14 -25.96 23.84 21.75
CA VAL A 14 -25.04 23.47 22.82
C VAL A 14 -23.92 22.60 22.25
N ASN A 15 -22.69 23.12 22.26
CA ASN A 15 -21.49 22.34 21.98
C ASN A 15 -20.98 21.73 23.30
N THR A 16 -20.81 20.41 23.34
CA THR A 16 -20.31 19.69 24.53
C THR A 16 -18.78 19.70 24.66
N ASN A 17 -18.09 20.28 23.68
CA ASN A 17 -16.65 20.53 23.64
C ASN A 17 -16.37 21.64 22.62
N VAL A 18 -15.18 22.23 22.66
CA VAL A 18 -14.75 23.18 21.65
C VAL A 18 -14.52 22.45 20.30
N PRO A 19 -15.21 22.86 19.20
CA PRO A 19 -14.95 22.32 17.87
C PRO A 19 -13.53 22.66 17.38
N PRO A 20 -12.85 21.74 16.69
CA PRO A 20 -11.43 21.86 16.35
C PRO A 20 -11.08 22.92 15.31
N ALA A 21 -12.07 23.40 14.55
CA ALA A 21 -11.86 24.44 13.53
C ALA A 21 -12.89 25.57 13.67
N PRO A 22 -12.52 26.81 13.30
CA PRO A 22 -13.46 27.93 13.23
C PRO A 22 -14.65 27.64 12.31
N SER A 23 -14.43 26.94 11.19
CA SER A 23 -15.48 26.49 10.27
C SER A 23 -16.50 25.58 10.97
N ASN A 24 -16.02 24.57 11.70
CA ASN A 24 -16.85 23.64 12.46
C ASN A 24 -17.67 24.36 13.53
N TYR A 25 -17.06 25.33 14.23
CA TYR A 25 -17.75 26.14 15.23
C TYR A 25 -18.87 26.96 14.59
N ARG A 26 -18.54 27.79 13.60
CA ARG A 26 -19.48 28.66 12.88
C ARG A 26 -20.62 27.87 12.24
N GLN A 27 -20.33 26.69 11.70
CA GLN A 27 -21.34 25.80 11.12
C GLN A 27 -22.33 25.26 12.15
N ARG A 28 -21.88 24.97 13.38
CA ARG A 28 -22.75 24.49 14.46
C ARG A 28 -23.58 25.63 15.03
N VAL A 29 -22.94 26.73 15.43
CA VAL A 29 -23.61 27.86 16.10
C VAL A 29 -24.48 28.68 15.14
N GLY A 30 -24.08 28.83 13.88
CA GLY A 30 -24.83 29.57 12.84
C GLY A 30 -26.10 28.87 12.34
N ARG A 31 -26.49 27.78 12.98
CA ARG A 31 -27.83 27.18 12.85
C ARG A 31 -28.84 27.86 13.76
N ALA A 32 -28.38 28.40 14.90
CA ALA A 32 -29.23 29.14 15.81
C ALA A 32 -29.68 30.46 15.18
N GLY A 33 -30.93 30.87 15.37
CA GLY A 33 -31.38 32.21 14.98
C GLY A 33 -31.67 32.42 13.48
N ARG A 34 -31.81 31.33 12.71
CA ARG A 34 -32.18 31.43 11.30
C ARG A 34 -33.65 31.87 11.15
N ARG A 35 -34.02 32.38 9.97
CA ARG A 35 -35.40 32.75 9.60
C ARG A 35 -36.05 33.85 10.47
N GLY A 36 -35.23 34.71 11.07
CA GLY A 36 -35.73 35.87 11.82
C GLY A 36 -36.23 35.54 13.23
N GLU A 37 -35.75 34.45 13.82
CA GLU A 37 -35.99 34.16 15.23
C GLU A 37 -35.54 35.33 16.13
N PRO A 38 -36.34 35.72 17.13
CA PRO A 38 -36.10 36.91 17.95
C PRO A 38 -34.88 36.78 18.87
N TRP A 39 -34.41 35.56 19.13
CA TRP A 39 -33.24 35.30 19.97
C TRP A 39 -32.56 34.00 19.54
N ALA A 40 -31.23 33.95 19.69
CA ALA A 40 -30.41 32.79 19.42
C ALA A 40 -29.36 32.66 20.53
N LEU A 41 -29.24 31.47 21.12
CA LEU A 41 -28.24 31.18 22.15
C LEU A 41 -27.29 30.10 21.66
N SER A 42 -25.99 30.38 21.73
CA SER A 42 -24.94 29.39 21.49
C SER A 42 -24.09 29.24 22.73
N PHE A 43 -24.10 28.04 23.31
CA PHE A 43 -23.33 27.70 24.50
C PHE A 43 -22.27 26.66 24.14
N THR A 44 -21.03 26.86 24.57
CA THR A 44 -19.94 25.91 24.34
C THR A 44 -19.28 25.55 25.65
N PHE A 45 -19.43 24.28 26.03
CA PHE A 45 -18.77 23.72 27.19
C PHE A 45 -17.31 23.43 26.85
N CYS A 46 -16.37 24.04 27.58
CA CYS A 46 -14.94 23.82 27.41
C CYS A 46 -14.49 22.75 28.40
N LYS A 47 -14.08 21.59 27.88
CA LYS A 47 -13.54 20.48 28.69
C LYS A 47 -12.11 20.75 29.13
N ASP A 48 -11.58 19.88 29.97
CA ASP A 48 -10.17 19.85 30.31
C ASP A 48 -9.32 19.24 29.17
N GLN A 49 -9.23 19.94 28.04
CA GLN A 49 -8.47 19.57 26.83
C GLN A 49 -7.66 20.79 26.32
N PRO A 50 -6.55 20.63 25.56
CA PRO A 50 -5.71 21.78 25.24
C PRO A 50 -6.39 22.85 24.41
N LEU A 51 -7.16 22.40 23.41
CA LEU A 51 -7.91 23.31 22.57
C LEU A 51 -8.95 24.05 23.39
N ASP A 52 -9.75 23.32 24.17
CA ASP A 52 -10.82 23.87 25.01
C ASP A 52 -10.27 24.89 26.01
N ARG A 53 -9.17 24.58 26.70
CA ARG A 53 -8.51 25.53 27.62
C ARG A 53 -8.01 26.78 26.91
N ARG A 54 -7.34 26.61 25.77
CA ARG A 54 -6.83 27.74 24.97
C ARG A 54 -7.95 28.66 24.49
N VAL A 55 -9.04 28.08 24.00
CA VAL A 55 -10.20 28.84 23.52
C VAL A 55 -10.96 29.44 24.70
N PHE A 56 -10.98 28.79 25.86
CA PHE A 56 -11.56 29.37 27.07
C PHE A 56 -10.75 30.57 27.59
N SER A 57 -9.42 30.48 27.58
CA SER A 57 -8.53 31.57 28.03
C SER A 57 -8.47 32.73 27.04
N ASP A 58 -8.50 32.43 25.74
CA ASP A 58 -8.55 33.41 24.67
C ASP A 58 -9.52 32.97 23.55
N PRO A 59 -10.82 33.32 23.66
CA PRO A 59 -11.83 32.96 22.66
C PRO A 59 -11.56 33.50 21.25
N HIS A 60 -10.77 34.58 21.12
CA HIS A 60 -10.45 35.17 19.82
C HIS A 60 -9.68 34.18 18.94
N THR A 61 -8.87 33.30 19.53
CA THR A 61 -8.13 32.26 18.80
C THR A 61 -9.03 31.36 17.94
N LEU A 62 -10.26 31.09 18.37
CA LEU A 62 -11.25 30.34 17.60
C LEU A 62 -12.15 31.25 16.76
N LEU A 63 -12.67 32.32 17.35
CA LEU A 63 -13.70 33.15 16.71
C LEU A 63 -13.16 33.95 15.52
N GLN A 64 -11.90 34.41 15.61
CA GLN A 64 -11.20 35.16 14.56
C GLN A 64 -10.27 34.27 13.73
N GLY A 65 -10.18 32.98 14.03
CA GLY A 65 -9.34 32.04 13.29
C GLY A 65 -9.72 31.96 11.81
N GLU A 66 -8.72 31.80 10.95
CA GLU A 66 -8.93 31.67 9.51
C GLU A 66 -9.69 30.39 9.16
N VAL A 67 -10.71 30.52 8.33
CA VAL A 67 -11.40 29.38 7.73
C VAL A 67 -10.59 28.93 6.52
N ARG A 68 -9.81 27.87 6.70
CA ARG A 68 -9.07 27.23 5.60
C ARG A 68 -10.03 26.48 4.68
N ALA A 69 -9.79 26.60 3.37
CA ALA A 69 -10.50 25.79 2.40
C ALA A 69 -10.12 24.31 2.58
N PRO A 70 -11.08 23.37 2.56
CA PRO A 70 -10.76 21.95 2.62
C PRO A 70 -9.96 21.57 1.37
N SER A 71 -8.79 20.94 1.58
CA SER A 71 -7.99 20.37 0.50
C SER A 71 -8.38 18.91 0.29
N VAL A 72 -8.68 18.52 -0.94
CA VAL A 72 -8.86 17.11 -1.31
C VAL A 72 -7.59 16.61 -1.99
N ARG A 73 -6.99 15.58 -1.42
CA ARG A 73 -5.81 14.91 -1.99
C ARG A 73 -6.26 13.81 -2.96
N LEU A 74 -6.06 14.03 -4.27
CA LEU A 74 -6.50 13.12 -5.35
C LEU A 74 -5.59 11.91 -5.58
N ASP A 75 -4.50 11.80 -4.82
CA ASP A 75 -3.48 10.76 -4.88
C ASP A 75 -3.71 9.56 -3.96
N SER A 76 -4.84 9.52 -3.23
CA SER A 76 -5.23 8.32 -2.48
C SER A 76 -5.81 7.26 -3.42
N ALA A 77 -5.01 6.23 -3.74
CA ALA A 77 -5.47 5.08 -4.51
C ALA A 77 -6.61 4.32 -3.80
N ILE A 78 -6.62 4.29 -2.46
CA ILE A 78 -7.66 3.60 -1.67
C ILE A 78 -8.99 4.36 -1.77
N VAL A 79 -8.96 5.69 -1.59
CA VAL A 79 -10.17 6.53 -1.72
C VAL A 79 -10.68 6.48 -3.16
N LEU A 80 -9.80 6.65 -4.14
CA LEU A 80 -10.15 6.56 -5.56
C LEU A 80 -10.82 5.22 -5.88
N GLN A 81 -10.27 4.09 -5.40
CA GLN A 81 -10.84 2.78 -5.64
C GLN A 81 -12.24 2.63 -5.01
N ARG A 82 -12.44 3.10 -3.76
CA ARG A 82 -13.76 3.05 -3.10
C ARG A 82 -14.79 3.88 -3.89
N HIS A 83 -14.40 5.05 -4.41
CA HIS A 83 -15.27 5.83 -5.28
C HIS A 83 -15.52 5.16 -6.63
N ALA A 84 -14.52 4.49 -7.22
CA ALA A 84 -14.69 3.71 -8.44
C ALA A 84 -15.67 2.55 -8.24
N ASN A 85 -15.54 1.82 -7.13
CA ASN A 85 -16.47 0.77 -6.73
C ASN A 85 -17.90 1.31 -6.61
N SER A 86 -18.07 2.45 -5.92
CA SER A 86 -19.38 3.10 -5.76
C SER A 86 -19.96 3.56 -7.09
N LEU A 87 -19.14 4.12 -7.98
CA LEU A 87 -19.56 4.57 -9.30
C LEU A 87 -20.03 3.39 -10.15
N LEU A 88 -19.24 2.32 -10.22
CA LEU A 88 -19.56 1.11 -10.99
C LEU A 88 -20.85 0.45 -10.48
N LEU A 89 -20.99 0.30 -9.17
CA LEU A 89 -22.21 -0.23 -8.55
C LEU A 89 -23.42 0.66 -8.89
N ALA A 90 -23.29 1.98 -8.76
CA ALA A 90 -24.38 2.91 -9.08
C ALA A 90 -24.76 2.87 -10.58
N MET A 91 -23.79 2.80 -11.48
CA MET A 91 -24.04 2.70 -12.92
C MET A 91 -24.78 1.41 -13.28
N HIS A 92 -24.35 0.27 -12.72
CA HIS A 92 -25.01 -1.01 -12.94
C HIS A 92 -26.45 -0.99 -12.42
N LEU A 93 -26.66 -0.56 -11.17
CA LEU A 93 -27.99 -0.52 -10.55
C LEU A 93 -28.98 0.42 -11.26
N ARG A 94 -28.49 1.50 -11.90
CA ARG A 94 -29.33 2.39 -12.73
C ARG A 94 -29.69 1.77 -14.08
N ALA A 95 -28.85 0.89 -14.61
CA ALA A 95 -29.07 0.22 -15.89
C ALA A 95 -30.02 -1.00 -15.76
N SER A 96 -30.12 -1.61 -14.58
CA SER A 96 -31.06 -2.69 -14.31
C SER A 96 -32.51 -2.19 -14.25
N SER A 97 -33.42 -2.84 -15.01
CA SER A 97 -34.85 -2.51 -15.05
C SER A 97 -35.49 -2.51 -13.66
N GLY A 98 -35.91 -1.34 -13.17
CA GLY A 98 -36.59 -1.15 -11.88
C GLY A 98 -35.69 -0.70 -10.71
N GLY A 99 -34.36 -0.66 -10.88
CA GLY A 99 -33.41 -0.24 -9.86
C GLY A 99 -33.46 -1.04 -8.56
N ILE A 100 -32.80 -0.54 -7.51
CA ILE A 100 -32.86 -1.09 -6.15
C ILE A 100 -33.28 0.02 -5.18
N LYS A 101 -34.20 -0.28 -4.25
CA LYS A 101 -34.54 0.64 -3.15
C LYS A 101 -33.28 0.94 -2.33
N VAL A 102 -33.02 2.22 -2.03
CA VAL A 102 -31.87 2.65 -1.20
C VAL A 102 -31.90 2.03 0.20
N THR A 103 -33.10 1.68 0.69
CA THR A 103 -33.31 0.99 1.97
C THR A 103 -33.20 -0.54 1.89
N LYS A 104 -32.80 -1.10 0.74
CA LYS A 104 -32.66 -2.55 0.58
C LYS A 104 -31.60 -3.07 1.54
N ASN A 105 -31.89 -4.20 2.16
CA ASN A 105 -30.97 -4.85 3.07
C ASN A 105 -29.93 -5.68 2.31
N ILE A 106 -28.76 -5.86 2.92
CA ILE A 106 -27.62 -6.57 2.31
C ILE A 106 -27.98 -8.02 1.95
N GLY A 107 -28.78 -8.70 2.77
CA GLY A 107 -29.15 -10.09 2.54
C GLY A 107 -29.95 -10.28 1.25
N SER A 108 -30.92 -9.42 0.97
CA SER A 108 -31.69 -9.46 -0.28
C SER A 108 -30.87 -9.05 -1.51
N PHE A 109 -29.76 -8.35 -1.34
CA PHE A 109 -28.83 -8.03 -2.42
C PHE A 109 -27.93 -9.23 -2.76
N PHE A 110 -27.43 -9.95 -1.75
CA PHE A 110 -26.67 -11.20 -1.91
C PHE A 110 -27.53 -12.45 -2.16
N GLY A 111 -28.86 -12.34 -2.11
CA GLY A 111 -29.74 -13.50 -2.31
C GLY A 111 -29.81 -14.44 -1.11
N ALA A 112 -29.55 -13.96 0.11
CA ALA A 112 -29.67 -14.74 1.34
C ALA A 112 -31.13 -14.96 1.75
N THR A 113 -31.49 -16.22 1.99
CA THR A 113 -32.85 -16.66 2.39
C THR A 113 -33.13 -16.38 3.87
N ASP A 114 -34.40 -16.34 4.29
CA ASP A 114 -34.73 -16.05 5.70
C ASP A 114 -34.55 -17.31 6.59
N PRO A 115 -33.76 -17.22 7.67
CA PRO A 115 -33.47 -18.37 8.54
C PRO A 115 -34.70 -18.92 9.30
N THR A 116 -35.79 -18.14 9.39
CA THR A 116 -37.04 -18.51 10.09
C THR A 116 -38.07 -19.14 9.17
N LEU A 117 -38.07 -18.79 7.88
CA LEU A 117 -39.04 -19.28 6.90
C LEU A 117 -38.50 -20.48 6.12
N ASP A 118 -37.19 -20.51 5.86
CA ASP A 118 -36.55 -21.47 4.94
C ASP A 118 -35.59 -22.43 5.65
N SER A 119 -35.88 -22.84 6.90
CA SER A 119 -35.03 -23.80 7.63
C SER A 119 -34.93 -25.20 6.99
N ALA A 120 -35.57 -25.41 5.84
CA ALA A 120 -35.51 -26.61 5.00
C ALA A 120 -34.88 -26.36 3.60
N SER A 121 -34.50 -25.13 3.24
CA SER A 121 -33.83 -24.85 1.96
C SER A 121 -32.40 -25.36 1.97
N LYS A 122 -32.07 -26.28 1.06
CA LYS A 122 -30.68 -26.75 0.81
C LYS A 122 -29.78 -25.66 0.21
N GLN A 123 -30.34 -24.50 -0.17
CA GLN A 123 -29.62 -23.37 -0.77
C GLN A 123 -29.84 -22.11 0.08
N PRO A 124 -28.94 -21.82 1.05
CA PRO A 124 -29.05 -20.65 1.92
C PRO A 124 -28.78 -19.32 1.20
N ILE A 125 -28.22 -19.39 -0.01
CA ILE A 125 -27.87 -18.25 -0.86
C ILE A 125 -28.27 -18.61 -2.29
N LEU A 126 -29.06 -17.75 -2.92
CA LEU A 126 -29.53 -17.92 -4.29
C LEU A 126 -28.41 -17.56 -5.29
N HIS A 127 -28.22 -18.38 -6.32
CA HIS A 127 -27.21 -18.16 -7.34
C HIS A 127 -27.50 -16.94 -8.23
N ASP A 128 -28.77 -16.65 -8.49
CA ASP A 128 -29.22 -15.51 -9.29
C ASP A 128 -29.64 -14.35 -8.36
N SER A 129 -28.67 -13.50 -8.04
CA SER A 129 -28.81 -12.38 -7.10
C SER A 129 -28.35 -11.08 -7.77
N ALA A 130 -28.74 -9.94 -7.22
CA ALA A 130 -28.25 -8.65 -7.71
C ALA A 130 -26.72 -8.52 -7.59
N ALA A 131 -26.12 -9.18 -6.60
CA ALA A 131 -24.67 -9.21 -6.42
C ALA A 131 -23.95 -10.04 -7.49
N SER A 132 -24.46 -11.23 -7.82
CA SER A 132 -23.90 -12.04 -8.91
C SER A 132 -24.09 -11.36 -10.26
N GLY A 133 -25.26 -10.77 -10.53
CA GLY A 133 -25.49 -9.97 -11.73
C GLY A 133 -24.53 -8.78 -11.89
N PHE A 134 -24.16 -8.12 -10.78
CA PHE A 134 -23.16 -7.05 -10.80
C PHE A 134 -21.76 -7.58 -11.14
N LEU A 135 -21.32 -8.69 -10.53
CA LEU A 135 -20.03 -9.32 -10.84
C LEU A 135 -19.94 -9.80 -12.29
N ASP A 136 -21.01 -10.42 -12.79
CA ASP A 136 -21.06 -10.92 -14.16
C ASP A 136 -21.04 -9.78 -15.17
N ALA A 137 -21.74 -8.67 -14.89
CA ALA A 137 -21.68 -7.47 -15.72
C ALA A 137 -20.27 -6.87 -15.75
N LEU A 138 -19.60 -6.75 -14.59
CA LEU A 138 -18.23 -6.23 -14.51
C LEU A 138 -17.23 -7.11 -15.28
N LYS A 139 -17.37 -8.44 -15.18
CA LYS A 139 -16.55 -9.42 -15.90
C LYS A 139 -16.94 -9.56 -17.39
N GLY A 140 -18.11 -9.07 -17.77
CA GLY A 140 -18.69 -9.19 -19.10
C GLY A 140 -18.36 -8.01 -20.02
N ALA A 141 -19.10 -7.92 -21.13
CA ALA A 141 -18.93 -6.83 -22.10
C ALA A 141 -19.20 -5.45 -21.49
N TRP A 142 -20.17 -5.34 -20.58
CA TRP A 142 -20.55 -4.08 -19.94
C TRP A 142 -19.37 -3.40 -19.22
N GLY A 143 -18.59 -4.15 -18.44
CA GLY A 143 -17.41 -3.61 -17.76
C GLY A 143 -16.31 -3.10 -18.70
N ALA A 144 -16.33 -3.49 -19.98
CA ALA A 144 -15.39 -3.03 -21.00
C ALA A 144 -16.00 -1.95 -21.93
N GLU A 145 -17.26 -1.56 -21.75
CA GLU A 145 -17.91 -0.55 -22.59
C GLU A 145 -17.25 0.83 -22.44
N GLY A 146 -17.14 1.57 -23.55
CA GLY A 146 -16.52 2.90 -23.59
C GLY A 146 -17.07 3.86 -22.54
N LYS A 147 -18.40 3.90 -22.36
CA LYS A 147 -19.06 4.76 -21.36
C LYS A 147 -18.63 4.47 -19.92
N VAL A 148 -18.32 3.21 -19.58
CA VAL A 148 -17.86 2.81 -18.24
C VAL A 148 -16.42 3.25 -18.04
N LEU A 149 -15.58 3.00 -19.03
CA LEU A 149 -14.18 3.43 -19.00
C LEU A 149 -14.06 4.96 -18.96
N ASP A 150 -14.89 5.69 -19.70
CA ASP A 150 -14.92 7.16 -19.70
C ASP A 150 -15.38 7.73 -18.35
N ALA A 151 -16.37 7.12 -17.70
CA ALA A 151 -16.78 7.51 -16.37
C ALA A 151 -15.66 7.31 -15.33
N LEU A 152 -14.92 6.20 -15.43
CA LEU A 152 -13.74 5.95 -14.59
C LEU A 152 -12.60 6.92 -14.88
N ARG A 153 -12.35 7.28 -16.15
CA ARG A 153 -11.36 8.31 -16.54
C ARG A 153 -11.72 9.66 -15.93
N LEU A 154 -12.99 10.04 -16.00
CA LEU A 154 -13.48 11.29 -15.44
C LEU A 154 -13.31 11.31 -13.91
N LEU A 155 -13.65 10.21 -13.23
CA LEU A 155 -13.46 10.07 -11.79
C LEU A 155 -11.98 10.15 -11.38
N ALA A 156 -11.10 9.51 -12.15
CA ALA A 156 -9.66 9.48 -11.89
C ALA A 156 -8.91 10.75 -12.37
N ARG A 157 -9.62 11.76 -12.88
CA ARG A 157 -9.01 12.99 -13.38
C ARG A 157 -8.23 13.69 -12.26
N GLY A 158 -6.95 13.95 -12.49
CA GLY A 158 -6.06 14.56 -11.50
C GLY A 158 -5.45 13.60 -10.47
N ALA A 159 -5.90 12.33 -10.40
CA ALA A 159 -5.20 11.31 -9.64
C ALA A 159 -3.89 10.89 -10.34
N PRO A 160 -2.83 10.40 -9.64
CA PRO A 160 -1.53 9.93 -10.14
C PRO A 160 -1.52 8.84 -11.24
N VAL A 161 -2.67 8.59 -11.88
CA VAL A 161 -3.01 7.55 -12.85
C VAL A 161 -3.51 6.28 -12.19
N ALA A 162 -4.77 5.98 -12.45
CA ALA A 162 -5.26 4.61 -12.43
C ALA A 162 -5.85 4.36 -13.82
N ASP A 163 -5.31 3.37 -14.53
CA ASP A 163 -5.94 2.86 -15.74
C ASP A 163 -7.39 2.45 -15.39
N PRO A 164 -8.41 2.96 -16.10
CA PRO A 164 -9.80 2.54 -15.91
C PRO A 164 -9.98 1.02 -15.87
N ALA A 165 -9.21 0.28 -16.68
CA ALA A 165 -9.25 -1.19 -16.66
C ALA A 165 -8.77 -1.76 -15.32
N LEU A 166 -7.69 -1.20 -14.74
CA LEU A 166 -7.19 -1.60 -13.42
C LEU A 166 -8.18 -1.28 -12.29
N LEU A 167 -8.85 -0.11 -12.35
CA LEU A 167 -9.89 0.24 -11.38
C LEU A 167 -11.07 -0.74 -11.41
N ARG A 168 -11.50 -1.12 -12.62
CA ARG A 168 -12.54 -2.14 -12.80
C ARG A 168 -12.10 -3.51 -12.27
N ASP A 169 -10.90 -3.95 -12.64
CA ASP A 169 -10.41 -5.28 -12.27
C ASP A 169 -10.22 -5.40 -10.76
N ARG A 170 -9.76 -4.32 -10.11
CA ARG A 170 -9.73 -4.24 -8.66
C ARG A 170 -11.13 -4.26 -8.03
N CYS A 171 -12.12 -3.59 -8.64
CA CYS A 171 -13.51 -3.67 -8.17
C CYS A 171 -14.04 -5.10 -8.17
N ILE A 172 -13.77 -5.87 -9.23
CA ILE A 172 -14.15 -7.29 -9.35
C ILE A 172 -13.55 -8.10 -8.19
N ARG A 173 -12.24 -7.94 -7.94
CA ARG A 173 -11.54 -8.67 -6.88
C ARG A 173 -12.09 -8.31 -5.50
N ASP A 174 -12.16 -7.00 -5.20
CA ASP A 174 -12.54 -6.50 -3.88
C ASP A 174 -14.00 -6.87 -3.55
N PHE A 175 -14.91 -6.79 -4.53
CA PHE A 175 -16.30 -7.22 -4.34
C PHE A 175 -16.42 -8.74 -4.20
N SER A 176 -15.69 -9.53 -5.00
CA SER A 176 -15.72 -11.00 -4.91
C SER A 176 -15.25 -11.48 -3.53
N ALA A 177 -14.19 -10.88 -2.99
CA ALA A 177 -13.68 -11.20 -1.67
C ALA A 177 -14.68 -10.83 -0.55
N LEU A 178 -15.29 -9.64 -0.66
CA LEU A 178 -16.32 -9.19 0.28
C LEU A 178 -17.52 -10.13 0.29
N GLN A 179 -18.06 -10.45 -0.89
CA GLN A 179 -19.20 -11.34 -1.03
C GLN A 179 -18.89 -12.70 -0.41
N ARG A 180 -17.79 -13.35 -0.82
CA ARG A 180 -17.39 -14.67 -0.29
C ARG A 180 -17.35 -14.67 1.24
N LYS A 181 -16.70 -13.68 1.85
CA LYS A 181 -16.58 -13.59 3.31
C LYS A 181 -17.93 -13.40 4.01
N TRP A 182 -18.79 -12.54 3.47
CA TRP A 182 -20.14 -12.35 4.01
C TRP A 182 -20.95 -13.65 3.94
N GLU A 183 -20.86 -14.38 2.82
CA GLU A 183 -21.55 -15.66 2.65
C GLU A 183 -21.06 -16.74 3.62
N GLU A 184 -19.75 -16.84 3.85
CA GLU A 184 -19.14 -17.77 4.80
C GLU A 184 -19.62 -17.51 6.24
N GLU A 185 -19.59 -16.24 6.67
CA GLU A 185 -20.12 -15.82 7.98
C GLU A 185 -21.61 -16.17 8.13
N TYR A 186 -22.42 -15.94 7.08
CA TYR A 186 -23.84 -16.25 7.11
C TYR A 186 -24.09 -17.76 7.21
N ARG A 187 -23.39 -18.57 6.39
CA ARG A 187 -23.48 -20.05 6.43
C ARG A 187 -23.04 -20.61 7.78
N ALA A 188 -22.04 -20.00 8.42
CA ALA A 188 -21.61 -20.39 9.76
C ALA A 188 -22.71 -20.17 10.81
N LEU A 189 -23.42 -19.03 10.75
CA LEU A 189 -24.56 -18.76 11.64
C LEU A 189 -25.71 -19.75 11.45
N LEU A 190 -26.03 -20.10 10.20
CA LEU A 190 -27.06 -21.11 9.91
C LEU A 190 -26.65 -22.49 10.42
N THR A 191 -25.38 -22.86 10.20
CA THR A 191 -24.82 -24.11 10.73
C THR A 191 -24.93 -24.16 12.25
N ALA A 192 -24.67 -23.04 12.93
CA ALA A 192 -24.79 -22.90 14.39
C ALA A 192 -26.26 -22.85 14.87
N GLN A 193 -27.18 -22.32 14.07
CA GLN A 193 -28.62 -22.39 14.35
C GLN A 193 -29.12 -23.84 14.29
N GLU A 194 -28.76 -24.58 13.24
CA GLU A 194 -29.08 -26.01 13.15
C GLU A 194 -28.43 -26.81 14.27
N ALA A 195 -27.24 -26.38 14.69
CA ALA A 195 -26.49 -26.97 15.79
C ALA A 195 -27.22 -26.92 17.13
N ALA A 196 -27.94 -25.84 17.37
CA ALA A 196 -28.63 -25.59 18.63
C ALA A 196 -29.81 -26.56 18.88
N GLY A 197 -30.28 -27.28 17.87
CA GLY A 197 -31.36 -28.26 18.01
C GLY A 197 -32.64 -27.66 18.61
N SER A 198 -33.13 -28.23 19.72
CA SER A 198 -34.36 -27.82 20.42
C SER A 198 -34.16 -26.74 21.49
N ASP A 199 -32.93 -26.26 21.73
CA ASP A 199 -32.65 -25.19 22.69
C ASP A 199 -33.17 -23.85 22.15
N SER A 200 -34.37 -23.44 22.57
CA SER A 200 -35.07 -22.27 22.03
C SER A 200 -34.31 -20.95 22.23
N VAL A 201 -33.54 -20.84 23.31
CA VAL A 201 -32.77 -19.63 23.65
C VAL A 201 -31.53 -19.53 22.75
N VAL A 202 -30.74 -20.59 22.65
CA VAL A 202 -29.52 -20.61 21.82
C VAL A 202 -29.86 -20.58 20.33
N ARG A 203 -30.91 -21.30 19.92
CA ARG A 203 -31.44 -21.23 18.55
C ARG A 203 -31.93 -19.81 18.25
N GLY A 204 -32.69 -19.21 19.16
CA GLY A 204 -33.16 -17.82 19.05
C GLY A 204 -32.01 -16.83 18.88
N PHE A 205 -30.90 -17.00 19.61
CA PHE A 205 -29.71 -16.18 19.47
C PHE A 205 -29.13 -16.20 18.04
N TYR A 206 -28.87 -17.38 17.47
CA TYR A 206 -28.31 -17.49 16.12
C TYR A 206 -29.29 -17.04 15.03
N VAL A 207 -30.58 -17.34 15.20
CA VAL A 207 -31.66 -16.85 14.30
C VAL A 207 -31.70 -15.31 14.31
N ASN A 208 -31.69 -14.70 15.49
CA ASN A 208 -31.72 -13.25 15.63
C ASN A 208 -30.45 -12.61 15.05
N ARG A 209 -29.29 -13.26 15.21
CA ARG A 209 -28.03 -12.80 14.63
C ARG A 209 -28.01 -12.90 13.11
N ALA A 210 -28.38 -14.04 12.54
CA ALA A 210 -28.50 -14.21 11.09
C ALA A 210 -29.50 -13.21 10.49
N ASN A 211 -30.63 -12.99 11.16
CA ASN A 211 -31.59 -11.97 10.74
C ASN A 211 -31.06 -10.54 10.83
N ARG A 212 -30.32 -10.19 11.89
CA ARG A 212 -29.66 -8.88 11.99
C ARG A 212 -28.70 -8.66 10.82
N MET A 213 -27.78 -9.60 10.61
CA MET A 213 -26.82 -9.56 9.50
C MET A 213 -27.51 -9.41 8.14
N ARG A 214 -28.61 -10.13 7.91
CA ARG A 214 -29.41 -10.06 6.67
C ARG A 214 -30.11 -8.69 6.51
N ARG A 215 -30.56 -8.09 7.61
CA ARG A 215 -31.37 -6.85 7.67
C ARG A 215 -30.53 -5.57 7.73
N GLU A 216 -29.21 -5.66 7.88
CA GLU A 216 -28.32 -4.50 7.77
C GLU A 216 -28.53 -3.76 6.45
N PHE A 217 -28.48 -2.43 6.50
CA PHE A 217 -28.60 -1.59 5.31
C PHE A 217 -27.44 -1.85 4.34
N LEU A 218 -27.75 -2.07 3.06
CA LEU A 218 -26.78 -2.39 2.02
C LEU A 218 -25.58 -1.44 2.01
N LEU A 219 -25.84 -0.12 1.95
CA LEU A 219 -24.78 0.88 1.88
C LEU A 219 -23.90 0.90 3.14
N THR A 220 -24.53 0.75 4.32
CA THR A 220 -23.82 0.70 5.60
C THR A 220 -22.90 -0.52 5.66
N GLU A 221 -23.35 -1.68 5.21
CA GLU A 221 -22.56 -2.91 5.25
C GLU A 221 -21.40 -2.88 4.24
N LEU A 222 -21.63 -2.38 3.02
CA LEU A 222 -20.57 -2.18 2.02
C LEU A 222 -19.50 -1.19 2.50
N ALA A 223 -19.90 -0.15 3.23
CA ALA A 223 -18.97 0.82 3.82
C ALA A 223 -18.18 0.20 4.99
N ARG A 224 -18.85 -0.48 5.94
CA ARG A 224 -18.21 -1.16 7.08
C ARG A 224 -17.15 -2.19 6.65
N ARG A 225 -17.37 -2.85 5.52
CA ARG A 225 -16.44 -3.83 4.90
C ARG A 225 -15.46 -3.21 3.89
N ASN A 226 -15.25 -1.89 3.94
CA ASN A 226 -14.25 -1.16 3.14
C ASN A 226 -14.44 -1.15 1.61
N PHE A 227 -15.61 -1.53 1.08
CA PHE A 227 -15.85 -1.59 -0.36
C PHE A 227 -16.29 -0.26 -0.98
N THR A 228 -17.13 0.50 -0.27
CA THR A 228 -17.59 1.84 -0.66
C THR A 228 -17.08 2.90 0.32
N PRO A 229 -17.09 4.19 -0.04
CA PRO A 229 -16.71 5.26 0.87
C PRO A 229 -17.65 5.29 2.08
N ALA A 230 -17.09 5.50 3.28
CA ALA A 230 -17.84 5.66 4.51
C ALA A 230 -17.88 7.15 4.90
N TYR A 231 -19.07 7.73 5.06
CA TYR A 231 -19.20 9.07 5.64
C TYR A 231 -19.34 8.96 7.15
N GLY A 232 -18.29 9.26 7.91
CA GLY A 232 -18.34 9.33 9.38
C GLY A 232 -18.67 8.02 10.10
N PHE A 233 -18.72 6.89 9.39
CA PHE A 233 -18.93 5.57 9.98
C PHE A 233 -17.58 4.86 10.13
N PRO A 234 -17.28 4.31 11.32
CA PRO A 234 -16.10 3.48 11.49
C PRO A 234 -16.18 2.25 10.59
N VAL A 235 -15.02 1.83 10.08
CA VAL A 235 -14.82 0.63 9.27
C VAL A 235 -14.20 -0.47 10.11
N ASP A 236 -14.34 -1.74 9.71
CA ASP A 236 -13.92 -2.92 10.51
C ASP A 236 -14.54 -2.88 11.93
N VAL A 237 -15.85 -2.64 12.02
CA VAL A 237 -16.57 -2.53 13.31
C VAL A 237 -16.92 -3.91 13.85
N VAL A 238 -16.62 -4.15 15.13
CA VAL A 238 -17.02 -5.37 15.85
C VAL A 238 -17.88 -5.02 17.06
N THR A 239 -18.58 -6.03 17.57
CA THR A 239 -19.51 -5.90 18.70
C THR A 239 -19.03 -6.69 19.90
N PHE A 240 -19.36 -6.18 21.09
CA PHE A 240 -19.41 -6.98 22.30
C PHE A 240 -20.86 -7.42 22.53
N GLU A 241 -21.10 -8.73 22.60
CA GLU A 241 -22.44 -9.29 22.83
C GLU A 241 -22.51 -10.03 24.16
N HIS A 242 -23.68 -9.94 24.81
CA HIS A 242 -23.99 -10.65 26.04
C HIS A 242 -25.23 -11.52 25.83
N TYR A 243 -25.24 -12.75 26.37
CA TYR A 243 -26.28 -13.75 26.08
C TYR A 243 -27.71 -13.29 26.41
N ASP A 244 -27.90 -12.49 27.46
CA ASP A 244 -29.21 -11.94 27.86
C ASP A 244 -29.67 -10.70 27.07
N ARG A 245 -28.86 -10.18 26.13
CA ARG A 245 -29.14 -8.91 25.43
C ARG A 245 -29.26 -9.09 23.92
N ASN A 246 -30.26 -8.42 23.35
CA ASN A 246 -30.48 -8.36 21.91
C ASN A 246 -29.46 -7.46 21.17
N SER A 247 -28.77 -6.55 21.87
CA SER A 247 -27.72 -5.69 21.32
C SER A 247 -26.68 -5.29 22.37
N GLY A 248 -25.43 -5.15 21.92
CA GLY A 248 -24.33 -4.62 22.71
C GLY A 248 -23.50 -3.60 21.93
N PRO A 249 -22.55 -2.91 22.59
CA PRO A 249 -21.85 -1.78 22.03
C PRO A 249 -20.92 -2.20 20.89
N SER A 250 -20.81 -1.34 19.87
CA SER A 250 -19.95 -1.55 18.70
C SER A 250 -18.81 -0.55 18.66
N ARG A 251 -17.63 -1.00 18.24
CA ARG A 251 -16.41 -0.18 18.11
C ARG A 251 -15.58 -0.63 16.90
N PRO A 252 -14.75 0.25 16.31
CA PRO A 252 -13.70 -0.18 15.41
C PRO A 252 -12.86 -1.28 16.05
N LEU A 253 -12.47 -2.30 15.28
CA LEU A 253 -11.77 -3.48 15.77
C LEU A 253 -10.49 -3.15 16.56
N SER A 254 -9.68 -2.21 16.07
CA SER A 254 -8.46 -1.75 16.75
C SER A 254 -8.74 -1.21 18.15
N THR A 255 -9.87 -0.52 18.32
CA THR A 255 -10.33 -0.03 19.63
C THR A 255 -10.94 -1.15 20.47
N ALA A 256 -11.71 -2.06 19.84
CA ALA A 256 -12.35 -3.17 20.51
C ALA A 256 -11.35 -4.20 21.08
N ILE A 257 -10.20 -4.41 20.41
CA ILE A 257 -9.11 -5.27 20.93
C ILE A 257 -8.57 -4.73 22.27
N ARG A 258 -8.62 -3.42 22.48
CA ARG A 258 -8.27 -2.81 23.76
C ARG A 258 -9.44 -2.84 24.74
N ASP A 259 -10.60 -2.33 24.32
CA ASP A 259 -11.72 -2.06 25.21
C ASP A 259 -12.53 -3.31 25.58
N TYR A 260 -12.52 -4.35 24.73
CA TYR A 260 -13.33 -5.56 24.88
C TYR A 260 -12.48 -6.85 24.99
N ALA A 261 -11.15 -6.73 25.09
CA ALA A 261 -10.27 -7.88 25.29
C ALA A 261 -10.74 -8.76 26.47
N PRO A 262 -10.67 -10.09 26.36
CA PRO A 262 -11.07 -11.01 27.43
C PRO A 262 -10.42 -10.64 28.77
N GLY A 263 -11.23 -10.54 29.81
CA GLY A 263 -10.81 -10.06 31.13
C GLY A 263 -11.05 -8.57 31.39
N THR A 264 -11.46 -7.79 30.38
CA THR A 264 -11.88 -6.39 30.54
C THR A 264 -13.35 -6.28 30.92
N GLU A 265 -13.68 -5.25 31.70
CA GLU A 265 -15.05 -4.88 32.08
C GLU A 265 -15.55 -3.69 31.25
N VAL A 266 -16.79 -3.82 30.77
CA VAL A 266 -17.45 -2.90 29.83
C VAL A 266 -18.72 -2.35 30.48
N VAL A 267 -18.82 -1.03 30.60
CA VAL A 267 -20.00 -0.36 31.15
C VAL A 267 -21.04 -0.15 30.03
N ILE A 268 -22.25 -0.68 30.23
CA ILE A 268 -23.39 -0.58 29.30
C ILE A 268 -24.63 -0.26 30.14
N ASP A 269 -25.27 0.89 29.88
CA ASP A 269 -26.48 1.35 30.57
C ASP A 269 -26.38 1.34 32.11
N GLY A 270 -25.22 1.73 32.64
CA GLY A 270 -24.97 1.78 34.09
C GLY A 270 -24.64 0.43 34.74
N LEU A 271 -24.58 -0.65 33.95
CA LEU A 271 -24.18 -1.98 34.40
C LEU A 271 -22.80 -2.35 33.82
N VAL A 272 -22.02 -3.10 34.59
CA VAL A 272 -20.69 -3.58 34.27
C VAL A 272 -20.76 -5.03 33.81
N TYR A 273 -20.31 -5.26 32.58
CA TYR A 273 -20.28 -6.57 31.92
C TYR A 273 -18.85 -7.02 31.72
N ARG A 274 -18.57 -8.32 31.90
CA ARG A 274 -17.23 -8.88 31.70
C ARG A 274 -17.10 -9.56 30.34
N SER A 275 -16.04 -9.22 29.61
CA SER A 275 -15.64 -9.95 28.41
C SER A 275 -14.96 -11.27 28.80
N GLU A 276 -15.49 -12.39 28.33
CA GLU A 276 -15.05 -13.75 28.66
C GLU A 276 -14.48 -14.51 27.46
N GLY A 277 -14.56 -13.93 26.26
CA GLY A 277 -14.11 -14.59 25.06
C GLY A 277 -14.34 -13.78 23.80
N ILE A 278 -14.07 -14.44 22.69
CA ILE A 278 -14.25 -13.91 21.34
C ILE A 278 -15.44 -14.59 20.67
N LEU A 279 -15.96 -13.93 19.63
CA LEU A 279 -16.91 -14.52 18.73
C LEU A 279 -16.17 -15.30 17.61
N PRO A 280 -16.34 -16.64 17.52
CA PRO A 280 -15.79 -17.42 16.41
C PRO A 280 -16.45 -17.04 15.07
N SER A 281 -15.64 -16.87 14.02
CA SER A 281 -16.08 -16.71 12.61
C SER A 281 -16.09 -18.03 11.83
N TRP A 282 -15.63 -19.12 12.45
CA TRP A 282 -15.43 -20.43 11.83
C TRP A 282 -16.37 -21.49 12.40
N SER A 283 -16.43 -22.66 11.75
CA SER A 283 -17.23 -23.78 12.24
C SER A 283 -16.62 -24.40 13.50
N ASN A 284 -17.45 -24.88 14.43
CA ASN A 284 -16.97 -25.48 15.69
C ASN A 284 -16.22 -26.82 15.50
N ARG A 285 -16.12 -27.30 14.25
CA ARG A 285 -15.44 -28.52 13.81
C ARG A 285 -14.24 -28.22 12.89
N GLU A 286 -13.95 -26.94 12.62
CA GLU A 286 -12.78 -26.53 11.84
C GLU A 286 -11.51 -27.09 12.50
N ASN A 287 -10.59 -27.60 11.68
CA ASN A 287 -9.23 -27.81 12.17
C ASN A 287 -8.65 -26.43 12.50
N PRO A 288 -8.09 -26.20 13.72
CA PRO A 288 -7.44 -24.93 14.05
C PRO A 288 -6.46 -24.44 12.98
N ASP A 289 -5.75 -25.34 12.30
CA ASP A 289 -4.76 -24.99 11.26
C ASP A 289 -5.40 -24.50 9.96
N ARG A 290 -6.74 -24.58 9.83
CA ARG A 290 -7.51 -24.07 8.68
C ARG A 290 -8.19 -22.73 8.96
N ILE A 291 -8.18 -22.25 10.22
CA ILE A 291 -8.82 -20.98 10.58
C ILE A 291 -8.09 -19.83 9.89
N GLU A 292 -8.81 -19.08 9.05
CA GLU A 292 -8.23 -17.98 8.28
C GLU A 292 -7.76 -16.81 9.14
N ASP A 293 -8.55 -16.47 10.15
CA ASP A 293 -8.27 -15.35 11.04
C ASP A 293 -7.13 -15.64 12.04
N LEU A 294 -6.69 -16.90 12.15
CA LEU A 294 -5.54 -17.32 12.95
C LEU A 294 -4.29 -17.35 12.06
N ARG A 295 -3.42 -16.36 12.24
CA ARG A 295 -2.20 -16.17 11.44
C ARG A 295 -0.99 -16.12 12.35
N THR A 296 0.20 -16.16 11.76
CA THR A 296 1.44 -15.94 12.49
C THR A 296 1.95 -14.54 12.23
N HIS A 297 2.13 -13.78 13.31
CA HIS A 297 2.87 -12.54 13.24
C HIS A 297 4.37 -12.85 13.37
N TRP A 298 5.20 -12.22 12.54
CA TRP A 298 6.65 -12.32 12.61
C TRP A 298 7.32 -10.96 12.73
N THR A 299 8.49 -10.90 13.36
CA THR A 299 9.30 -9.68 13.46
C THR A 299 10.78 -10.02 13.39
N CYS A 300 11.51 -9.36 12.50
CA CYS A 300 12.96 -9.48 12.37
C CYS A 300 13.68 -8.89 13.60
N ARG A 301 14.73 -9.58 14.07
CA ARG A 301 15.52 -9.13 15.23
C ARG A 301 16.49 -8.01 14.86
N GLU A 302 16.91 -7.95 13.60
CA GLU A 302 17.93 -7.06 13.07
C GLU A 302 17.29 -5.76 12.54
N CYS A 303 16.55 -5.84 11.42
CA CYS A 303 15.95 -4.68 10.77
C CYS A 303 14.54 -4.31 11.26
N ARG A 304 13.94 -5.11 12.16
CA ARG A 304 12.61 -4.88 12.77
C ARG A 304 11.42 -4.85 11.81
N ALA A 305 11.62 -5.22 10.54
CA ALA A 305 10.52 -5.54 9.64
C ALA A 305 9.60 -6.59 10.27
N PHE A 306 8.30 -6.45 10.05
CA PHE A 306 7.31 -7.37 10.57
C PHE A 306 6.23 -7.69 9.54
N GLY A 307 5.55 -8.81 9.72
CA GLY A 307 4.53 -9.31 8.81
C GLY A 307 3.48 -10.13 9.54
N ILE A 308 2.30 -10.30 8.92
CA ILE A 308 1.25 -11.19 9.42
C ILE A 308 0.85 -12.10 8.27
N GLU A 309 1.27 -13.35 8.36
CA GLU A 309 1.15 -14.33 7.29
C GLU A 309 0.68 -15.66 7.86
N ARG A 310 0.05 -16.50 7.04
CA ARG A 310 -0.26 -17.88 7.45
C ARG A 310 1.02 -18.70 7.60
N ASN A 311 1.92 -18.54 6.64
CA ASN A 311 3.20 -19.23 6.57
C ASN A 311 4.33 -18.19 6.70
N PRO A 312 4.81 -17.89 7.92
CA PRO A 312 5.83 -16.86 8.12
C PRO A 312 7.18 -17.30 7.53
N PRO A 313 8.02 -16.35 7.08
CA PRO A 313 9.28 -16.67 6.43
C PRO A 313 10.32 -17.19 7.43
N GLU A 314 11.18 -18.13 7.03
CA GLU A 314 12.26 -18.70 7.87
C GLU A 314 13.31 -17.66 8.28
N ALA A 315 13.66 -16.77 7.35
CA ALA A 315 14.53 -15.64 7.57
C ALA A 315 13.82 -14.34 7.16
N CYS A 316 14.34 -13.20 7.60
CA CYS A 316 13.74 -11.92 7.28
C CYS A 316 13.85 -11.63 5.77
N PRO A 317 12.74 -11.36 5.06
CA PRO A 317 12.76 -11.10 3.62
C PRO A 317 13.51 -9.80 3.25
N ARG A 318 13.88 -8.96 4.23
CA ARG A 318 14.57 -7.68 4.02
C ARG A 318 16.08 -7.77 4.22
N CYS A 319 16.53 -8.52 5.20
CA CYS A 319 17.95 -8.54 5.60
C CYS A 319 18.49 -9.94 5.90
N ASP A 320 17.71 -10.99 5.61
CA ASP A 320 18.03 -12.40 5.87
C ASP A 320 18.30 -12.73 7.35
N GLY A 321 17.91 -11.82 8.25
CA GLY A 321 18.08 -11.94 9.69
C GLY A 321 17.06 -12.88 10.35
N ARG A 322 17.25 -13.18 11.64
CA ARG A 322 16.35 -14.08 12.38
C ARG A 322 15.01 -13.42 12.70
N VAL A 323 13.93 -14.20 12.61
CA VAL A 323 12.57 -13.73 12.95
C VAL A 323 12.06 -14.32 14.27
N ASN A 324 11.41 -13.47 15.07
CA ASN A 324 10.55 -13.90 16.17
C ASN A 324 9.13 -14.12 15.65
N ARG A 325 8.38 -15.04 16.25
CA ARG A 325 7.03 -15.40 15.81
C ARG A 325 6.09 -15.59 17.00
N PHE A 326 4.82 -15.26 16.81
CA PHE A 326 3.74 -15.64 17.71
C PHE A 326 2.41 -15.79 16.96
N GLU A 327 1.49 -16.58 17.51
CA GLU A 327 0.15 -16.72 16.96
C GLU A 327 -0.69 -15.46 17.20
N LEU A 328 -1.35 -14.99 16.14
CA LEU A 328 -2.20 -13.80 16.14
C LEU A 328 -3.59 -14.16 15.61
N LEU A 329 -4.62 -13.86 16.39
CA LEU A 329 -6.01 -14.08 16.02
C LEU A 329 -6.75 -12.76 15.82
N LYS A 330 -7.37 -12.56 14.65
CA LYS A 330 -8.27 -11.44 14.37
C LYS A 330 -9.67 -11.76 14.92
N PRO A 331 -10.16 -11.09 15.99
CA PRO A 331 -11.48 -11.41 16.54
C PRO A 331 -12.60 -10.82 15.68
N SER A 332 -13.68 -11.59 15.50
CA SER A 332 -14.90 -11.17 14.79
C SER A 332 -15.93 -10.48 15.70
N GLY A 333 -15.62 -10.41 16.99
CA GLY A 333 -16.47 -9.88 18.06
C GLY A 333 -16.04 -10.42 19.42
N PHE A 334 -16.71 -9.98 20.47
CA PHE A 334 -16.41 -10.35 21.86
C PHE A 334 -17.69 -10.81 22.56
N LEU A 335 -17.55 -11.70 23.53
CA LEU A 335 -18.67 -12.35 24.21
C LEU A 335 -18.55 -12.28 25.72
N GLY A 336 -19.68 -12.09 26.39
CA GLY A 336 -19.84 -12.21 27.84
C GLY A 336 -21.08 -13.02 28.22
N THR A 337 -20.97 -13.83 29.28
CA THR A 337 -22.06 -14.66 29.81
C THR A 337 -22.32 -14.47 31.30
N LYS A 338 -21.38 -13.85 32.02
CA LYS A 338 -21.55 -13.55 33.45
C LYS A 338 -22.58 -12.45 33.69
N THR A 339 -23.40 -12.66 34.71
CA THR A 339 -24.35 -11.67 35.21
C THR A 339 -23.64 -10.34 35.51
N PRO A 340 -24.15 -9.21 35.01
CA PRO A 340 -23.53 -7.90 35.23
C PRO A 340 -23.71 -7.40 36.67
N HIS A 341 -22.88 -6.45 37.09
CA HIS A 341 -22.97 -5.76 38.40
C HIS A 341 -23.00 -4.23 38.25
N ALA A 342 -23.30 -3.49 39.32
CA ALA A 342 -23.40 -2.02 39.28
C ALA A 342 -22.15 -1.28 39.80
N ALA A 343 -21.11 -1.99 40.24
CA ALA A 343 -19.88 -1.38 40.78
C ALA A 343 -18.95 -0.86 39.66
N TYR A 344 -19.06 0.43 39.30
CA TYR A 344 -18.25 1.08 38.25
C TYR A 344 -17.01 1.84 38.78
N GLU A 345 -16.78 1.82 40.09
CA GLU A 345 -15.71 2.57 40.76
C GLU A 345 -14.31 1.97 40.51
N ALA A 346 -14.25 0.66 40.26
CA ALA A 346 -13.03 -0.06 39.95
C ALA A 346 -13.32 -1.08 38.83
N LEU A 347 -12.94 -0.73 37.60
CA LEU A 347 -13.12 -1.59 36.43
C LEU A 347 -11.85 -2.40 36.18
N ASP A 348 -12.01 -3.69 35.96
CA ASP A 348 -10.94 -4.53 35.43
C ASP A 348 -10.64 -4.14 33.98
N PHE A 349 -9.38 -3.80 33.67
CA PHE A 349 -8.95 -3.51 32.30
C PHE A 349 -7.67 -4.24 31.93
N VAL A 350 -7.51 -4.52 30.64
CA VAL A 350 -6.26 -4.99 30.05
C VAL A 350 -5.50 -3.77 29.51
N PRO A 351 -4.26 -3.51 29.96
CA PRO A 351 -3.47 -2.39 29.43
C PRO A 351 -3.27 -2.52 27.90
N PRO A 352 -3.39 -1.42 27.15
CA PRO A 352 -3.08 -1.44 25.72
C PRO A 352 -1.60 -1.76 25.48
N GLU A 353 -1.31 -2.63 24.52
CA GLU A 353 0.05 -2.78 24.01
C GLU A 353 0.37 -1.63 23.03
N PRO A 354 1.61 -1.12 23.01
CA PRO A 354 2.03 -0.17 21.98
C PRO A 354 1.87 -0.79 20.57
N PRO A 355 1.26 -0.07 19.62
CA PRO A 355 1.08 -0.60 18.27
C PRO A 355 2.42 -0.78 17.57
N GLN A 356 2.52 -1.80 16.73
CA GLN A 356 3.64 -1.94 15.79
C GLN A 356 3.32 -1.17 14.52
N ILE A 357 4.18 -0.23 14.15
CA ILE A 357 3.95 0.71 13.06
C ILE A 357 5.07 0.57 12.04
N SER A 358 4.73 0.52 10.75
CA SER A 358 5.68 0.52 9.65
C SER A 358 5.28 1.54 8.59
N ALA A 359 6.26 2.33 8.17
CA ALA A 359 6.22 3.18 6.98
C ALA A 359 7.14 2.65 5.87
N ASP A 360 7.39 1.33 5.84
CA ASP A 360 8.45 0.73 5.00
C ASP A 360 8.28 0.85 3.49
N SER A 361 7.07 1.17 3.03
CA SER A 361 6.75 1.48 1.63
C SER A 361 6.99 2.94 1.24
N GLY A 362 7.37 3.80 2.20
CA GLY A 362 7.71 5.19 1.97
C GLY A 362 9.21 5.38 1.75
N PHE A 363 9.55 6.32 0.87
CA PHE A 363 10.93 6.73 0.62
C PHE A 363 11.41 7.66 1.74
N TRP A 364 12.65 7.46 2.18
CA TRP A 364 13.29 8.40 3.09
C TRP A 364 13.50 9.75 2.41
N THR A 365 13.48 10.80 3.22
CA THR A 365 13.75 12.17 2.82
C THR A 365 14.53 12.84 3.93
N ALA A 366 15.67 13.43 3.60
CA ALA A 366 16.51 14.18 4.52
C ALA A 366 15.80 15.47 4.97
N LEU A 367 16.09 15.90 6.20
CA LEU A 367 15.75 17.24 6.65
C LEU A 367 16.63 18.29 5.92
N PRO A 368 16.30 19.59 6.01
CA PRO A 368 17.11 20.64 5.37
C PRO A 368 18.60 20.57 5.72
N ASP A 369 18.93 20.21 6.96
CA ASP A 369 20.24 19.74 7.34
C ASP A 369 20.23 18.19 7.38
N PRO A 370 21.00 17.51 6.51
CA PRO A 370 21.11 16.04 6.49
C PRO A 370 21.52 15.42 7.83
N ASP A 371 22.30 16.14 8.64
CA ASP A 371 22.81 15.64 9.92
C ASP A 371 21.78 15.77 11.05
N ALA A 372 20.68 16.51 10.84
CA ALA A 372 19.60 16.61 11.82
C ALA A 372 18.76 15.32 11.89
N GLY A 373 18.55 14.68 10.74
CA GLY A 373 17.70 13.51 10.61
C GLY A 373 16.93 13.46 9.31
N ARG A 374 15.90 12.63 9.30
CA ARG A 374 15.15 12.26 8.09
C ARG A 374 13.74 11.82 8.43
N PHE A 375 12.86 11.85 7.44
CA PHE A 375 11.49 11.40 7.58
C PHE A 375 11.05 10.62 6.35
N ARG A 376 9.91 9.93 6.45
CA ARG A 376 9.22 9.32 5.32
C ARG A 376 7.73 9.31 5.56
N ALA A 377 6.97 9.32 4.49
CA ALA A 377 5.53 9.23 4.51
C ALA A 377 5.08 8.11 3.55
N THR A 378 4.03 7.40 3.92
CA THR A 378 3.39 6.42 3.04
C THR A 378 1.91 6.36 3.30
N ARG A 379 1.14 6.13 2.23
CA ARG A 379 -0.30 5.86 2.31
C ARG A 379 -0.65 4.39 2.52
N ALA A 380 0.39 3.58 2.52
CA ALA A 380 0.32 2.14 2.56
C ALA A 380 1.07 1.63 3.79
N GLY A 381 1.07 2.45 4.85
CA GLY A 381 1.69 2.12 6.13
C GLY A 381 0.84 1.10 6.88
N ARG A 382 1.50 0.31 7.73
CA ARG A 382 0.88 -0.80 8.46
C ARG A 382 0.91 -0.50 9.95
N VAL A 383 -0.26 -0.56 10.58
CA VAL A 383 -0.43 -0.41 12.02
C VAL A 383 -1.05 -1.70 12.56
N VAL A 384 -0.30 -2.42 13.38
CA VAL A 384 -0.75 -3.64 14.03
C VAL A 384 -1.05 -3.32 15.49
N THR A 385 -2.33 -3.43 15.85
CA THR A 385 -2.78 -3.31 17.24
C THR A 385 -2.91 -4.71 17.82
N THR A 386 -2.34 -4.93 19.01
CA THR A 386 -2.41 -6.22 19.69
C THR A 386 -2.88 -6.08 21.13
N SER A 387 -3.36 -7.19 21.67
CA SER A 387 -3.62 -7.39 23.09
C SER A 387 -3.11 -8.79 23.47
N ALA A 388 -2.44 -8.89 24.61
CA ALA A 388 -1.83 -10.11 25.11
C ALA A 388 -2.16 -10.38 26.59
N GLY A 389 -3.27 -9.83 27.08
CA GLY A 389 -3.69 -9.95 28.49
C GLY A 389 -2.87 -9.08 29.44
N LYS A 390 -3.22 -9.09 30.74
CA LYS A 390 -2.60 -8.25 31.77
C LYS A 390 -1.09 -8.48 31.92
N ASP A 391 -0.63 -9.72 31.72
CA ASP A 391 0.78 -10.11 31.87
C ASP A 391 1.56 -10.17 30.54
N GLY A 392 0.95 -9.77 29.42
CA GLY A 392 1.59 -9.78 28.09
C GLY A 392 1.92 -11.17 27.53
N SER A 393 1.41 -12.25 28.13
CA SER A 393 1.73 -13.65 27.81
C SER A 393 0.76 -14.31 26.82
N GLY A 394 -0.20 -13.55 26.29
CA GLY A 394 -1.21 -14.00 25.36
C GLY A 394 -2.45 -14.56 26.05
N TYR A 395 -3.31 -15.20 25.26
CA TYR A 395 -4.56 -15.82 25.70
C TYR A 395 -4.56 -17.31 25.39
N ALA A 396 -5.17 -18.08 26.29
CA ALA A 396 -5.64 -19.42 26.00
C ALA A 396 -7.03 -19.30 25.37
N ILE A 397 -7.20 -19.73 24.12
CA ILE A 397 -8.44 -19.58 23.35
C ILE A 397 -8.98 -20.95 22.94
N CYS A 398 -10.21 -21.25 23.35
CA CYS A 398 -10.93 -22.43 22.89
C CYS A 398 -11.57 -22.15 21.52
N ILE A 399 -11.02 -22.73 20.47
CA ILE A 399 -11.53 -22.56 19.09
C ILE A 399 -12.92 -23.18 18.89
N THR A 400 -13.41 -24.01 19.83
CA THR A 400 -14.73 -24.65 19.70
C THR A 400 -15.87 -23.70 20.05
N CYS A 401 -15.67 -22.85 21.06
CA CYS A 401 -16.73 -22.02 21.61
C CYS A 401 -16.37 -20.54 21.77
N GLY A 402 -15.11 -20.16 21.53
CA GLY A 402 -14.63 -18.78 21.65
C GLY A 402 -14.21 -18.35 23.06
N ARG A 403 -14.28 -19.24 24.06
CA ARG A 403 -13.80 -18.95 25.43
C ARG A 403 -12.34 -18.54 25.40
N ALA A 404 -12.01 -17.41 26.03
CA ALA A 404 -10.63 -16.94 26.11
C ALA A 404 -10.28 -16.46 27.53
N GLU A 405 -9.06 -16.75 27.96
CA GLU A 405 -8.54 -16.30 29.26
C GLU A 405 -7.09 -15.85 29.10
N ALA A 406 -6.73 -14.73 29.73
CA ALA A 406 -5.36 -14.24 29.72
C ALA A 406 -4.44 -15.25 30.42
N GLU A 407 -3.29 -15.53 29.82
CA GLU A 407 -2.29 -16.41 30.42
C GLU A 407 -1.29 -15.62 31.27
N THR A 408 -0.74 -16.32 32.26
CA THR A 408 0.26 -15.78 33.19
C THR A 408 1.65 -16.22 32.79
N GLN A 409 2.63 -15.33 33.00
CA GLN A 409 4.02 -15.58 32.64
C GLN A 409 4.59 -16.77 33.44
N GLY A 410 5.33 -17.66 32.77
CA GLY A 410 6.07 -18.75 33.41
C GLY A 410 5.25 -20.00 33.76
N THR A 411 3.98 -20.08 33.37
CA THR A 411 3.15 -21.27 33.57
C THR A 411 2.77 -21.95 32.26
N ASP A 412 3.16 -23.21 32.08
CA ASP A 412 2.72 -24.04 30.95
C ASP A 412 1.38 -24.77 31.19
N ALA A 413 0.80 -24.60 32.38
CA ALA A 413 -0.47 -25.19 32.72
C ALA A 413 -1.64 -24.25 32.39
N LEU A 414 -2.66 -24.77 31.70
CA LEU A 414 -3.94 -24.07 31.54
C LEU A 414 -4.56 -23.74 32.91
N SER A 415 -5.19 -22.57 33.01
CA SER A 415 -5.98 -22.14 34.17
C SER A 415 -7.10 -23.14 34.46
N LYS A 416 -7.57 -23.17 35.72
CA LYS A 416 -8.77 -23.95 36.08
C LYS A 416 -9.99 -23.50 35.27
N ALA A 417 -10.12 -22.19 35.07
CA ALA A 417 -11.23 -21.61 34.33
C ALA A 417 -11.23 -22.03 32.85
N MET A 418 -10.08 -22.28 32.21
CA MET A 418 -10.00 -22.88 30.88
C MET A 418 -10.14 -24.40 30.87
N LYS A 419 -9.59 -25.12 31.85
CA LYS A 419 -9.72 -26.60 31.92
C LYS A 419 -11.16 -27.06 32.15
N GLU A 420 -11.96 -26.24 32.81
CA GLU A 420 -13.32 -26.60 33.24
C GLU A 420 -14.40 -25.70 32.62
N HIS A 421 -14.06 -24.95 31.56
CA HIS A 421 -15.02 -23.99 30.99
C HIS A 421 -16.25 -24.69 30.41
N ARG A 422 -17.40 -24.04 30.64
CA ARG A 422 -18.62 -24.29 29.88
C ARG A 422 -18.54 -23.55 28.54
N PRO A 423 -19.17 -24.06 27.48
CA PRO A 423 -19.12 -23.42 26.17
C PRO A 423 -19.74 -22.01 26.21
N LEU A 424 -19.01 -20.98 25.77
CA LEU A 424 -19.59 -19.65 25.55
C LEU A 424 -20.61 -19.68 24.41
N GLN A 425 -20.29 -20.43 23.36
CA GLN A 425 -21.21 -20.81 22.30
C GLN A 425 -21.38 -22.33 22.27
N ARG A 426 -22.64 -22.82 22.30
CA ARG A 426 -22.92 -24.26 22.25
C ARG A 426 -22.70 -24.81 20.82
N PRO A 427 -21.78 -25.79 20.63
CA PRO A 427 -21.53 -26.41 19.33
C PRO A 427 -22.56 -27.52 18.98
N LYS A 428 -22.63 -27.92 17.69
CA LYS A 428 -23.55 -28.97 17.18
C LYS A 428 -23.22 -30.35 17.74
N GLY A 429 -24.22 -30.98 18.36
CA GLY A 429 -24.34 -32.44 18.42
C GLY A 429 -23.60 -33.18 19.53
N GLU A 430 -22.75 -32.52 20.32
CA GLU A 430 -22.01 -33.18 21.42
C GLU A 430 -21.90 -32.22 22.60
N ALA A 431 -22.82 -32.33 23.56
CA ALA A 431 -22.62 -31.77 24.88
C ALA A 431 -21.94 -32.84 25.73
N ARG A 432 -20.79 -32.53 26.34
CA ARG A 432 -20.24 -33.42 27.36
C ARG A 432 -21.30 -33.60 28.45
N ARG A 433 -21.43 -34.80 29.01
CA ARG A 433 -22.41 -35.09 30.07
C ARG A 433 -22.21 -34.23 31.31
N ASP A 434 -20.99 -33.75 31.54
CA ASP A 434 -20.63 -32.84 32.65
C ASP A 434 -20.91 -31.36 32.37
N GLY A 435 -21.43 -31.03 31.17
CA GLY A 435 -21.72 -29.66 30.74
C GLY A 435 -20.49 -28.83 30.35
N ARG A 436 -19.28 -29.41 30.35
CA ARG A 436 -18.06 -28.73 29.90
C ARG A 436 -17.98 -28.67 28.37
N CYS A 437 -17.22 -27.72 27.85
CA CYS A 437 -17.00 -27.63 26.41
C CYS A 437 -16.17 -28.83 25.93
N LEU A 438 -16.46 -29.36 24.74
CA LEU A 438 -15.65 -30.42 24.11
C LEU A 438 -14.18 -30.03 23.96
N GLY A 439 -13.90 -28.74 23.75
CA GLY A 439 -12.53 -28.25 23.64
C GLY A 439 -11.69 -28.38 24.92
N THR A 440 -12.30 -28.74 26.06
CA THR A 440 -11.57 -29.03 27.30
C THR A 440 -10.92 -30.42 27.34
N GLU A 441 -11.27 -31.30 26.41
CA GLU A 441 -10.66 -32.62 26.33
C GLU A 441 -9.21 -32.49 25.86
N ALA A 442 -8.25 -32.99 26.64
CA ALA A 442 -6.82 -32.82 26.36
C ALA A 442 -6.42 -33.38 24.97
N ALA A 443 -7.06 -34.46 24.53
CA ALA A 443 -6.85 -35.06 23.20
C ALA A 443 -7.37 -34.21 22.05
N SER A 444 -8.23 -33.22 22.31
CA SER A 444 -8.88 -32.42 21.27
C SER A 444 -7.94 -31.38 20.65
N LEU A 445 -6.90 -30.95 21.37
CA LEU A 445 -5.96 -29.88 20.97
C LEU A 445 -6.66 -28.58 20.53
N ARG A 446 -7.88 -28.34 21.01
CA ARG A 446 -8.74 -27.21 20.59
C ARG A 446 -8.54 -25.94 21.40
N ILE A 447 -7.71 -25.97 22.45
CA ILE A 447 -7.30 -24.77 23.18
C ILE A 447 -5.92 -24.38 22.67
N ARG A 448 -5.87 -23.27 21.92
CA ARG A 448 -4.60 -22.65 21.50
C ARG A 448 -4.10 -21.76 22.62
N ARG A 449 -2.81 -21.84 22.91
CA ARG A 449 -2.15 -21.10 23.99
C ARG A 449 -1.24 -20.02 23.43
N HIS A 450 -0.95 -19.01 24.24
CA HIS A 450 -0.08 -17.88 23.92
C HIS A 450 -0.52 -17.09 22.68
N VAL A 451 -1.82 -17.16 22.35
CA VAL A 451 -2.38 -16.48 21.19
C VAL A 451 -2.60 -15.02 21.55
N ARG A 452 -2.12 -14.10 20.73
CA ARG A 452 -2.43 -12.67 20.88
C ARG A 452 -3.67 -12.33 20.05
N LEU A 453 -4.51 -11.44 20.57
CA LEU A 453 -5.57 -10.85 19.77
C LEU A 453 -4.99 -9.67 19.01
N GLY A 454 -5.32 -9.51 17.74
CA GLY A 454 -4.79 -8.39 16.99
C GLY A 454 -5.46 -8.11 15.65
N SER A 455 -5.22 -6.91 15.16
CA SER A 455 -5.70 -6.47 13.86
C SER A 455 -4.63 -5.65 13.17
N GLU A 456 -4.51 -5.87 11.87
CA GLU A 456 -3.74 -5.02 10.99
C GLU A 456 -4.64 -3.97 10.36
N THR A 457 -4.18 -2.73 10.34
CA THR A 457 -4.80 -1.62 9.63
C THR A 457 -3.78 -1.04 8.67
N ILE A 458 -4.17 -0.96 7.39
CA ILE A 458 -3.42 -0.22 6.37
C ILE A 458 -3.92 1.22 6.40
N THR A 459 -3.02 2.17 6.60
CA THR A 459 -3.36 3.59 6.77
C THR A 459 -2.21 4.50 6.35
N ASP A 460 -2.47 5.80 6.36
CA ASP A 460 -1.48 6.85 6.18
C ASP A 460 -0.56 6.89 7.40
N VAL A 461 0.76 6.78 7.18
CA VAL A 461 1.79 6.79 8.22
C VAL A 461 2.90 7.75 7.83
N PHE A 462 3.30 8.59 8.78
CA PHE A 462 4.49 9.43 8.71
C PHE A 462 5.47 8.96 9.79
N GLU A 463 6.74 8.83 9.42
CA GLU A 463 7.83 8.45 10.31
C GLU A 463 8.92 9.52 10.30
N LEU A 464 9.41 9.91 11.47
CA LEU A 464 10.51 10.83 11.68
C LEU A 464 11.61 10.17 12.51
N GLN A 465 12.86 10.35 12.09
CA GLN A 465 14.06 9.98 12.83
C GLN A 465 14.93 11.23 12.99
N LEU A 466 15.41 11.45 14.21
CA LEU A 466 16.39 12.49 14.52
C LEU A 466 17.71 11.83 14.89
N GLU A 467 18.83 12.34 14.37
CA GLU A 467 20.14 11.72 14.61
C GLU A 467 20.59 11.84 16.07
N THR A 468 20.09 12.82 16.82
CA THR A 468 20.41 13.00 18.24
C THR A 468 19.63 12.07 19.18
N LEU A 469 18.58 11.40 18.70
CA LEU A 469 17.73 10.52 19.52
C LEU A 469 18.08 9.04 19.36
N SER A 470 18.98 8.57 20.21
CA SER A 470 19.35 7.15 20.31
C SER A 470 18.24 6.28 20.91
N TRP A 471 18.13 5.03 20.45
CA TRP A 471 17.19 4.06 21.01
C TRP A 471 17.61 3.61 22.42
N ASN A 472 17.14 4.34 23.43
CA ASN A 472 17.28 3.98 24.84
C ASN A 472 16.05 4.45 25.64
N LYS A 473 16.01 4.19 26.95
CA LYS A 473 14.85 4.55 27.79
C LYS A 473 14.53 6.06 27.74
N GLU A 474 15.55 6.91 27.77
CA GLU A 474 15.39 8.37 27.75
C GLU A 474 14.96 8.87 26.37
N GLY A 475 15.66 8.45 25.31
CA GLY A 475 15.34 8.79 23.92
C GLY A 475 13.91 8.40 23.55
N ARG A 476 13.43 7.23 23.99
CA ARG A 476 12.03 6.81 23.79
C ARG A 476 11.03 7.78 24.41
N ARG A 477 11.30 8.24 25.64
CA ARG A 477 10.42 9.16 26.36
C ARG A 477 10.41 10.56 25.76
N LYS A 478 11.58 11.06 25.33
CA LYS A 478 11.72 12.32 24.60
C LYS A 478 11.03 12.25 23.24
N GLY A 479 11.28 11.18 22.48
CA GLY A 479 10.66 10.95 21.18
C GLY A 479 9.13 10.87 21.25
N LEU A 480 8.57 10.22 22.29
CA LEU A 480 7.13 10.17 22.48
C LEU A 480 6.54 11.58 22.77
N ALA A 481 7.26 12.42 23.53
CA ALA A 481 6.85 13.80 23.75
C ALA A 481 6.88 14.63 22.46
N ILE A 482 7.96 14.50 21.66
CA ILE A 482 8.13 15.23 20.39
C ILE A 482 7.05 14.86 19.39
N VAL A 483 6.79 13.56 19.19
CA VAL A 483 5.76 13.13 18.23
C VAL A 483 4.34 13.49 18.69
N ALA A 484 4.08 13.47 20.00
CA ALA A 484 2.82 13.96 20.54
C ALA A 484 2.66 15.47 20.29
N ALA A 485 3.72 16.27 20.41
CA ALA A 485 3.68 17.70 20.08
C ALA A 485 3.52 17.95 18.57
N LEU A 486 4.16 17.14 17.72
CA LEU A 486 3.98 17.19 16.26
C LEU A 486 2.53 16.90 15.87
N ARG A 487 1.89 15.90 16.50
CA ARG A 487 0.45 15.65 16.32
C ARG A 487 -0.38 16.89 16.63
N GLU A 488 -0.13 17.54 17.77
CA GLU A 488 -0.86 18.75 18.18
C GLU A 488 -0.71 19.89 17.18
N ALA A 489 0.52 20.12 16.72
CA ALA A 489 0.83 21.13 15.71
C ALA A 489 0.09 20.83 14.40
N LEU A 490 0.21 19.60 13.91
CA LEU A 490 -0.42 19.14 12.67
C LEU A 490 -1.95 19.26 12.73
N CYS A 491 -2.57 18.69 13.77
CA CYS A 491 -4.03 18.70 13.91
C CYS A 491 -4.58 20.12 14.06
N SER A 492 -3.87 20.99 14.78
CA SER A 492 -4.22 22.40 14.92
C SER A 492 -4.19 23.14 13.57
N ARG A 493 -3.25 22.81 12.68
CA ARG A 493 -3.16 23.41 11.33
C ARG A 493 -4.23 22.88 10.37
N LEU A 494 -4.56 21.60 10.50
CA LEU A 494 -5.61 20.96 9.70
C LEU A 494 -7.02 21.27 10.21
N GLY A 495 -7.16 21.75 11.45
CA GLY A 495 -8.46 22.01 12.07
C GLY A 495 -9.22 20.73 12.45
N ILE A 496 -8.49 19.66 12.77
CA ILE A 496 -9.04 18.35 13.15
C ILE A 496 -8.75 18.03 14.62
N GLY A 497 -9.47 17.05 15.18
CA GLY A 497 -9.20 16.59 16.54
C GLY A 497 -7.89 15.82 16.60
N ALA A 498 -7.07 16.03 17.65
CA ALA A 498 -5.85 15.26 17.85
C ALA A 498 -6.11 13.75 17.95
N GLU A 499 -7.28 13.34 18.41
CA GLU A 499 -7.68 11.92 18.48
C GLU A 499 -8.02 11.28 17.12
N GLU A 500 -7.86 12.01 16.00
CA GLU A 500 -7.93 11.45 14.63
C GLU A 500 -6.57 10.88 14.17
N VAL A 501 -5.47 11.29 14.83
CA VAL A 501 -4.09 10.91 14.48
C VAL A 501 -3.46 10.22 15.69
N GLY A 502 -3.10 8.95 15.51
CA GLY A 502 -2.36 8.18 16.49
C GLY A 502 -0.87 8.53 16.51
N VAL A 503 -0.22 8.27 17.64
CA VAL A 503 1.23 8.43 17.80
C VAL A 503 1.89 7.16 18.29
N GLY A 504 3.15 6.95 17.94
CA GLY A 504 3.94 5.84 18.46
C GLY A 504 5.44 6.08 18.34
N VAL A 505 6.21 5.30 19.09
CA VAL A 505 7.67 5.25 18.95
C VAL A 505 8.13 3.81 18.83
N ALA A 506 9.08 3.55 17.94
CA ALA A 506 9.70 2.25 17.79
C ALA A 506 11.20 2.37 17.55
N ARG A 507 11.89 1.24 17.59
CA ARG A 507 13.31 1.18 17.22
C ARG A 507 13.45 1.30 15.72
N GLY A 508 14.20 2.29 15.27
CA GLY A 508 14.63 2.46 13.88
C GLY A 508 16.14 2.27 13.74
N LEU A 509 16.60 2.09 12.50
CA LEU A 509 18.01 2.17 12.13
C LEU A 509 18.21 3.42 11.27
N SER A 510 19.26 4.21 11.53
CA SER A 510 19.68 5.32 10.67
C SER A 510 20.27 4.83 9.33
N SER A 511 20.68 5.75 8.45
CA SER A 511 21.38 5.41 7.20
C SER A 511 22.68 4.63 7.45
N GLY A 512 23.39 4.95 8.54
CA GLY A 512 24.61 4.27 8.98
C GLY A 512 24.36 3.00 9.81
N GLY A 513 23.11 2.54 9.97
CA GLY A 513 22.78 1.34 10.74
C GLY A 513 22.79 1.53 12.26
N ILE A 514 22.80 2.77 12.75
CA ILE A 514 22.78 3.09 14.19
C ILE A 514 21.34 3.04 14.70
N GLU A 515 21.13 2.49 15.89
CA GLU A 515 19.79 2.43 16.50
C GLU A 515 19.29 3.81 16.93
N ARG A 516 18.20 4.27 16.31
CA ARG A 516 17.53 5.54 16.59
C ARG A 516 16.10 5.32 17.04
N VAL A 517 15.50 6.38 17.59
CA VAL A 517 14.05 6.42 17.84
C VAL A 517 13.35 6.80 16.53
N SER A 518 12.51 5.89 16.03
CA SER A 518 11.53 6.21 15.01
C SER A 518 10.26 6.70 15.66
N MET A 519 9.83 7.90 15.31
CA MET A 519 8.61 8.57 15.78
C MET A 519 7.55 8.51 14.70
N PHE A 520 6.35 8.06 15.04
CA PHE A 520 5.28 7.82 14.06
C PHE A 520 4.04 8.68 14.33
N LEU A 521 3.49 9.26 13.26
CA LEU A 521 2.11 9.72 13.18
C LEU A 521 1.36 8.76 12.25
N TYR A 522 0.13 8.40 12.59
CA TYR A 522 -0.69 7.56 11.70
C TYR A 522 -2.17 7.90 11.80
N ASP A 523 -2.88 7.76 10.69
CA ASP A 523 -4.32 8.02 10.67
C ASP A 523 -5.06 6.86 11.35
N LEU A 524 -5.98 7.17 12.27
CA LEU A 524 -6.81 6.16 12.93
C LEU A 524 -7.94 5.64 12.03
N ALA A 525 -8.29 6.39 10.98
CA ALA A 525 -9.23 5.95 9.95
C ALA A 525 -8.58 4.90 9.04
N ALA A 526 -9.18 3.70 8.93
CA ALA A 526 -8.62 2.66 8.05
C ALA A 526 -8.71 3.05 6.56
N GLY A 527 -7.60 2.84 5.85
CA GLY A 527 -7.41 3.31 4.48
C GLY A 527 -6.87 4.74 4.36
N GLY A 528 -6.62 5.41 5.49
CA GLY A 528 -6.00 6.74 5.54
C GLY A 528 -6.96 7.89 5.18
N ALA A 529 -6.93 8.97 5.96
CA ALA A 529 -7.64 10.22 5.71
C ALA A 529 -6.71 11.31 5.09
N GLY A 530 -5.42 11.04 4.99
CA GLY A 530 -4.38 11.93 4.49
C GLY A 530 -3.76 12.83 5.54
N PHE A 531 -4.08 12.68 6.83
CA PHE A 531 -3.65 13.63 7.86
C PHE A 531 -2.17 13.43 8.19
N ALA A 532 -1.75 12.23 8.58
CA ALA A 532 -0.36 11.94 8.97
C ALA A 532 0.63 12.27 7.85
N VAL A 533 0.35 11.85 6.61
CA VAL A 533 1.24 12.10 5.46
C VAL A 533 1.34 13.58 5.10
N SER A 534 0.36 14.43 5.44
CA SER A 534 0.44 15.86 5.19
C SER A 534 1.56 16.56 5.97
N ALA A 535 2.11 15.91 7.01
CA ALA A 535 3.27 16.41 7.73
C ALA A 535 4.51 16.59 6.83
N GLU A 536 4.63 15.81 5.74
CA GLU A 536 5.74 15.89 4.78
C GLU A 536 5.91 17.29 4.15
N ALA A 537 4.78 17.98 3.92
CA ALA A 537 4.76 19.21 3.15
C ALA A 537 5.27 20.43 3.93
N GLU A 538 5.16 20.39 5.26
CA GLU A 538 5.39 21.54 6.15
C GLU A 538 6.29 21.18 7.36
N ILE A 539 7.09 20.12 7.27
CA ILE A 539 7.78 19.52 8.42
C ILE A 539 8.59 20.51 9.27
N SER A 540 9.38 21.41 8.65
CA SER A 540 10.19 22.39 9.39
C SER A 540 9.34 23.32 10.23
N SER A 541 8.23 23.83 9.68
CA SER A 541 7.36 24.74 10.41
C SER A 541 6.50 23.99 11.45
N LEU A 542 6.17 22.72 11.22
CA LEU A 542 5.54 21.85 12.22
C LEU A 542 6.47 21.58 13.42
N MET A 543 7.77 21.42 13.19
CA MET A 543 8.76 21.25 14.26
C MET A 543 8.87 22.51 15.13
N VAL A 544 8.84 23.71 14.54
CA VAL A 544 8.78 24.98 15.29
C VAL A 544 7.53 25.04 16.17
N ASP A 545 6.36 24.70 15.63
CA ASP A 545 5.12 24.69 16.39
C ASP A 545 5.12 23.62 17.48
N ALA A 546 5.69 22.43 17.22
CA ALA A 546 5.84 21.38 18.21
C ALA A 546 6.72 21.81 19.39
N ALA A 547 7.83 22.52 19.13
CA ALA A 547 8.68 23.08 20.19
C ALA A 547 7.88 24.06 21.06
N ARG A 548 7.07 24.94 20.46
CA ARG A 548 6.16 25.85 21.20
C ARG A 548 5.11 25.09 22.02
N ARG A 549 4.63 23.93 21.57
CA ARG A 549 3.71 23.09 22.36
C ARG A 549 4.39 22.44 23.55
N LEU A 550 5.65 22.07 23.39
CA LEU A 550 6.44 21.49 24.47
C LEU A 550 6.84 22.54 25.51
N ASP A 551 6.91 23.82 25.14
CA ASP A 551 7.05 24.95 26.08
C ASP A 551 5.75 25.18 26.88
N CYS A 552 5.51 24.30 27.86
CA CYS A 552 4.25 24.24 28.58
C CYS A 552 4.25 25.21 29.78
N PRO A 553 3.28 26.15 29.87
CA PRO A 553 3.19 27.10 30.99
C PRO A 553 3.05 26.42 32.36
N SER A 554 2.34 25.29 32.39
CA SER A 554 2.16 24.47 33.59
C SER A 554 3.41 23.69 34.02
N ALA A 555 4.54 23.83 33.29
CA ALA A 555 5.82 23.17 33.57
C ALA A 555 5.74 21.65 33.83
N CYS A 556 4.75 20.97 33.24
CA CYS A 556 4.47 19.56 33.51
C CYS A 556 5.63 18.63 33.08
N THR A 557 5.82 17.49 33.74
CA THR A 557 6.88 16.52 33.39
C THR A 557 6.44 15.54 32.31
N HIS A 558 5.22 15.02 32.41
CA HIS A 558 4.72 13.90 31.61
C HIS A 558 3.76 14.34 30.48
N GLY A 559 3.71 15.64 30.21
CA GLY A 559 2.62 16.22 29.45
C GLY A 559 1.37 16.43 30.32
N CYS A 560 0.50 17.34 29.88
CA CYS A 560 -0.78 17.62 30.50
C CYS A 560 -1.83 17.93 29.43
N PRO A 561 -3.11 18.00 29.80
CA PRO A 561 -4.18 18.43 28.89
C PRO A 561 -4.07 19.89 28.43
N GLU A 562 -2.96 20.60 28.64
CA GLU A 562 -2.70 21.91 28.01
C GLU A 562 -1.69 21.81 26.86
N CYS A 563 -0.78 20.82 26.89
CA CYS A 563 0.26 20.65 25.89
C CYS A 563 0.00 19.45 24.98
N ILE A 564 0.27 18.23 25.43
CA ILE A 564 0.38 17.04 24.57
C ILE A 564 -0.43 15.80 25.02
N LEU A 565 -1.01 15.82 26.22
CA LEU A 565 -1.67 14.63 26.77
C LEU A 565 -3.07 14.44 26.15
N ARG A 566 -3.34 13.22 25.67
CA ARG A 566 -4.65 12.78 25.13
C ARG A 566 -5.02 11.42 25.71
N ARG A 567 -6.26 10.96 25.47
CA ARG A 567 -6.81 9.72 26.04
C ARG A 567 -5.96 8.50 25.69
N ASP A 568 -5.38 8.45 24.51
CA ASP A 568 -4.48 7.39 24.06
C ASP A 568 -3.17 7.32 24.86
N LEU A 569 -2.66 8.46 25.33
CA LEU A 569 -1.41 8.58 26.08
C LEU A 569 -1.59 8.54 27.61
N GLN A 570 -2.83 8.60 28.12
CA GLN A 570 -3.10 8.67 29.56
C GLN A 570 -2.74 7.38 30.32
N PHE A 571 -2.68 6.24 29.63
CA PHE A 571 -2.50 4.92 30.24
C PHE A 571 -1.06 4.64 30.69
N ASP A 572 -0.07 5.35 30.14
CA ASP A 572 1.33 5.27 30.58
C ASP A 572 2.01 6.65 30.52
N MET A 573 1.56 7.57 31.38
CA MET A 573 2.15 8.92 31.47
C MET A 573 3.65 8.88 31.80
N ARG A 574 4.13 7.83 32.50
CA ARG A 574 5.54 7.64 32.81
C ARG A 574 6.37 7.32 31.55
N ALA A 575 5.75 7.05 30.41
CA ALA A 575 6.45 6.90 29.14
C ALA A 575 6.82 8.23 28.47
N ILE A 576 6.45 9.39 29.03
CA ILE A 576 6.67 10.71 28.42
C ILE A 576 7.69 11.52 29.22
N ASP A 577 8.62 12.18 28.52
CA ASP A 577 9.53 13.18 29.07
C ASP A 577 9.38 14.48 28.26
N ARG A 578 8.47 15.35 28.70
CA ARG A 578 8.21 16.63 28.02
C ARG A 578 9.39 17.61 28.14
N PRO A 579 9.97 17.87 29.34
CA PRO A 579 11.12 18.75 29.45
C PRO A 579 12.30 18.32 28.55
N GLY A 580 12.64 17.02 28.57
CA GLY A 580 13.71 16.50 27.74
C GLY A 580 13.40 16.55 26.25
N GLY A 581 12.14 16.35 25.85
CA GLY A 581 11.69 16.56 24.48
C GLY A 581 11.81 18.02 24.04
N TYR A 582 11.47 18.98 24.90
CA TYR A 582 11.62 20.41 24.61
C TYR A 582 13.08 20.80 24.42
N GLU A 583 13.96 20.37 25.34
CA GLU A 583 15.40 20.64 25.26
C GLU A 583 16.00 20.09 23.96
N ALA A 584 15.66 18.85 23.59
CA ALA A 584 16.10 18.24 22.34
C ALA A 584 15.64 19.05 21.11
N MET A 585 14.39 19.55 21.11
CA MET A 585 13.92 20.40 20.01
C MET A 585 14.73 21.69 19.89
N ILE A 586 14.93 22.42 21.00
CA ILE A 586 15.61 23.71 20.99
C ILE A 586 17.10 23.58 20.65
N ARG A 587 17.78 22.58 21.20
CA ARG A 587 19.23 22.40 21.04
C ARG A 587 19.59 21.68 19.74
N ASP A 588 18.87 20.61 19.43
CA ASP A 588 19.32 19.62 18.44
C ASP A 588 18.50 19.65 17.13
N VAL A 589 17.35 20.34 17.10
CA VAL A 589 16.45 20.33 15.92
C VAL A 589 16.30 21.71 15.30
N LEU A 590 15.83 22.70 16.07
CA LEU A 590 15.51 24.03 15.52
C LEU A 590 16.70 24.74 14.83
N PRO A 591 17.94 24.68 15.32
CA PRO A 591 19.10 25.28 14.64
C PRO A 591 19.37 24.67 13.26
N HIS A 592 18.95 23.42 13.05
CA HIS A 592 19.22 22.63 11.85
C HIS A 592 18.04 22.58 10.86
N LEU A 593 17.04 23.45 11.03
CA LEU A 593 15.90 23.55 10.10
C LEU A 593 16.18 24.45 8.89
N ALA A 594 17.31 25.17 8.88
CA ALA A 594 17.78 25.95 7.75
C ALA A 594 18.85 25.17 6.96
N LEU A 595 19.00 25.47 5.68
CA LEU A 595 20.11 24.93 4.89
C LEU A 595 21.46 25.36 5.50
N PRO A 596 22.39 24.41 5.69
CA PRO A 596 23.80 24.69 5.96
C PRO A 596 24.42 25.65 4.94
N GLU A 597 25.45 26.42 5.34
CA GLU A 597 26.05 27.46 4.49
C GLU A 597 26.67 26.90 3.19
N ASP A 598 27.28 25.72 3.26
CA ASP A 598 27.86 24.99 2.14
C ASP A 598 26.81 24.52 1.11
N LEU A 599 25.56 24.33 1.53
CA LEU A 599 24.45 23.96 0.65
C LEU A 599 23.67 25.18 0.11
N ARG A 600 24.05 26.41 0.45
CA ARG A 600 23.43 27.65 -0.08
C ARG A 600 24.02 28.07 -1.42
N VAL A 601 23.97 27.16 -2.39
CA VAL A 601 24.55 27.30 -3.74
C VAL A 601 23.97 28.46 -4.58
N PHE A 602 22.77 28.95 -4.25
CA PHE A 602 22.12 30.12 -4.85
C PHE A 602 22.09 31.32 -3.88
N GLY A 603 22.99 31.36 -2.90
CA GLY A 603 23.04 32.41 -1.88
C GLY A 603 21.85 32.34 -0.91
N SER A 604 21.36 33.49 -0.47
CA SER A 604 20.24 33.58 0.49
C SER A 604 18.89 33.09 -0.07
N GLU A 605 18.80 32.90 -1.39
CA GLU A 605 17.60 32.39 -2.06
C GLU A 605 17.59 30.85 -2.21
N SER A 606 18.64 30.17 -1.75
CA SER A 606 18.65 28.70 -1.66
C SER A 606 17.58 28.19 -0.69
N THR A 607 16.77 27.27 -1.17
CA THR A 607 15.72 26.61 -0.38
C THR A 607 15.86 25.10 -0.45
N ALA A 608 15.71 24.43 0.70
CA ALA A 608 15.68 22.97 0.75
C ALA A 608 14.35 22.46 0.19
N VAL A 609 14.44 21.51 -0.72
CA VAL A 609 13.31 20.74 -1.24
C VAL A 609 13.36 19.36 -0.58
N THR A 610 12.54 19.18 0.45
CA THR A 610 12.42 17.94 1.23
C THR A 610 11.30 17.06 0.68
N ARG A 611 11.39 16.73 -0.61
CA ARG A 611 10.52 15.77 -1.34
C ARG A 611 11.22 15.34 -2.62
N SER A 612 10.72 14.30 -3.29
CA SER A 612 11.28 13.91 -4.59
C SER A 612 11.12 15.02 -5.64
N LEU A 613 12.02 15.04 -6.62
CA LEU A 613 12.00 16.00 -7.72
C LEU A 613 10.67 15.93 -8.50
N GLU A 614 10.16 14.72 -8.74
CA GLU A 614 8.84 14.51 -9.34
C GLU A 614 7.74 15.21 -8.51
N ALA A 615 7.73 15.02 -7.19
CA ALA A 615 6.72 15.63 -6.33
C ALA A 615 6.83 17.16 -6.28
N GLU A 616 8.03 17.73 -6.28
CA GLU A 616 8.24 19.19 -6.31
C GLU A 616 7.78 19.81 -7.64
N ILE A 617 8.12 19.20 -8.78
CA ILE A 617 7.68 19.69 -10.09
C ILE A 617 6.16 19.65 -10.20
N LEU A 618 5.53 18.55 -9.80
CA LEU A 618 4.07 18.43 -9.81
C LEU A 618 3.39 19.43 -8.88
N SER A 619 3.99 19.71 -7.71
CA SER A 619 3.52 20.76 -6.80
C SER A 619 3.58 22.14 -7.46
N CYS A 620 4.66 22.46 -8.16
CA CYS A 620 4.80 23.72 -8.89
C CYS A 620 3.78 23.86 -10.03
N LEU A 621 3.56 22.79 -10.80
CA LEU A 621 2.56 22.75 -11.87
C LEU A 621 1.13 22.97 -11.33
N GLY A 622 0.79 22.34 -10.20
CA GLY A 622 -0.51 22.49 -9.54
C GLY A 622 -0.80 23.91 -9.04
N GLY A 623 0.24 24.67 -8.69
CA GLY A 623 0.13 26.09 -8.34
C GLY A 623 -0.15 27.02 -9.53
N GLY A 624 -0.04 26.51 -10.77
CA GLY A 624 -0.29 27.25 -12.00
C GLY A 624 0.80 28.26 -12.39
N GLY A 625 0.80 28.62 -13.67
CA GLY A 625 1.70 29.62 -14.25
C GLY A 625 3.11 29.12 -14.60
N VAL A 626 3.36 27.81 -14.52
CA VAL A 626 4.57 27.21 -15.11
C VAL A 626 4.30 27.04 -16.61
N GLU A 627 5.12 27.68 -17.44
CA GLU A 627 4.94 27.69 -18.90
C GLU A 627 5.86 26.66 -19.59
N GLU A 628 7.00 26.33 -18.98
CA GLU A 628 7.98 25.41 -19.54
C GLU A 628 8.69 24.63 -18.44
N VAL A 629 8.94 23.34 -18.70
CA VAL A 629 9.70 22.41 -17.85
C VAL A 629 10.83 21.80 -18.67
N ILE A 630 12.08 22.00 -18.25
CA ILE A 630 13.26 21.34 -18.84
C ILE A 630 13.80 20.32 -17.85
N LEU A 631 13.89 19.05 -18.25
CA LEU A 631 14.54 17.99 -17.49
C LEU A 631 15.93 17.73 -18.08
N THR A 632 16.97 17.67 -17.25
CA THR A 632 18.32 17.38 -17.71
C THR A 632 18.69 15.92 -17.49
N LEU A 633 19.57 15.40 -18.34
CA LEU A 633 20.09 14.04 -18.26
C LEU A 633 21.60 14.07 -17.99
N PRO A 634 22.03 14.27 -16.72
CA PRO A 634 23.44 14.27 -16.37
C PRO A 634 24.02 12.84 -16.33
N GLY A 635 25.34 12.74 -16.31
CA GLY A 635 26.08 11.48 -16.24
C GLY A 635 26.38 10.83 -17.59
N ASP A 636 26.96 9.63 -17.53
CA ASP A 636 27.26 8.76 -18.67
C ASP A 636 25.99 8.02 -19.10
N ASP A 637 25.75 7.92 -20.39
CA ASP A 637 24.55 7.31 -20.98
C ASP A 637 24.46 5.81 -20.68
N ARG A 638 25.59 5.12 -20.52
CA ARG A 638 25.64 3.68 -20.20
C ARG A 638 25.05 3.32 -18.84
N ASP A 639 24.96 4.30 -17.94
CA ASP A 639 24.42 4.12 -16.60
C ASP A 639 22.91 4.42 -16.52
N TRP A 640 22.29 4.90 -17.60
CA TRP A 640 20.88 5.27 -17.62
C TRP A 640 19.94 4.05 -17.58
N ASP A 641 18.74 4.28 -17.03
CA ASP A 641 17.65 3.31 -16.98
C ASP A 641 16.34 4.01 -17.31
N LEU A 642 16.27 4.52 -18.55
CA LEU A 642 15.14 5.29 -19.06
C LEU A 642 13.77 4.59 -18.88
N PRO A 643 13.64 3.25 -19.00
CA PRO A 643 12.37 2.57 -18.72
C PRO A 643 11.90 2.70 -17.27
N ARG A 644 12.82 2.79 -16.29
CA ARG A 644 12.50 3.01 -14.87
C ARG A 644 12.48 4.50 -14.49
N TRP A 645 12.96 5.38 -15.36
CA TRP A 645 13.08 6.82 -15.11
C TRP A 645 11.72 7.52 -14.91
N PRO A 646 11.49 8.20 -13.76
CA PRO A 646 10.28 8.97 -13.48
C PRO A 646 9.97 10.11 -14.46
N GLY A 647 10.97 10.62 -15.19
CA GLY A 647 10.84 11.81 -16.05
C GLY A 647 9.73 11.71 -17.09
N GLY A 648 9.47 10.51 -17.63
CA GLY A 648 8.35 10.30 -18.56
C GLY A 648 6.97 10.63 -17.96
N ARG A 649 6.78 10.39 -16.65
CA ARG A 649 5.55 10.79 -15.95
C ARG A 649 5.47 12.31 -15.78
N VAL A 650 6.58 12.94 -15.41
CA VAL A 650 6.68 14.39 -15.26
C VAL A 650 6.34 15.11 -16.57
N ILE A 651 6.93 14.65 -17.68
CA ILE A 651 6.68 15.19 -19.02
C ILE A 651 5.19 15.15 -19.35
N ARG A 652 4.55 13.98 -19.23
CA ARG A 652 3.13 13.83 -19.53
C ARG A 652 2.26 14.76 -18.66
N ARG A 653 2.60 14.92 -17.38
CA ARG A 653 1.86 15.78 -16.44
C ARG A 653 2.02 17.26 -16.74
N ALA A 654 3.22 17.69 -17.09
CA ALA A 654 3.48 19.06 -17.52
C ALA A 654 2.69 19.38 -18.81
N SER A 655 2.68 18.46 -19.78
CA SER A 655 1.88 18.58 -21.00
C SER A 655 0.37 18.63 -20.71
N GLU A 656 -0.16 17.76 -19.83
CA GLU A 656 -1.56 17.80 -19.35
C GLU A 656 -1.91 19.14 -18.66
N ALA A 657 -0.94 19.80 -18.03
CA ALA A 657 -1.09 21.11 -17.40
C ALA A 657 -0.89 22.29 -18.37
N GLY A 658 -0.57 22.03 -19.64
CA GLY A 658 -0.33 23.05 -20.66
C GLY A 658 1.07 23.67 -20.65
N ALA A 659 2.03 23.09 -19.92
CA ALA A 659 3.42 23.52 -19.93
C ALA A 659 4.20 22.82 -21.05
N ALA A 660 5.02 23.57 -21.79
CA ALA A 660 5.93 22.99 -22.76
C ALA A 660 7.01 22.15 -22.06
N THR A 661 7.36 21.00 -22.63
CA THR A 661 8.34 20.09 -22.03
C THR A 661 9.54 19.88 -22.92
N ARG A 662 10.73 19.90 -22.33
CA ARG A 662 11.99 19.62 -23.01
C ARG A 662 12.86 18.68 -22.19
N VAL A 663 13.51 17.74 -22.87
CA VAL A 663 14.58 16.92 -22.30
C VAL A 663 15.90 17.44 -22.85
N MET A 664 16.88 17.68 -21.98
CA MET A 664 18.17 18.24 -22.34
C MET A 664 19.30 17.26 -22.01
N SER A 665 20.14 16.98 -22.99
CA SER A 665 21.29 16.08 -22.87
C SER A 665 22.57 16.74 -23.40
N ALA A 666 23.73 16.23 -23.00
CA ALA A 666 25.01 16.65 -23.54
C ALA A 666 25.22 16.05 -24.95
N VAL A 667 25.80 16.81 -25.88
CA VAL A 667 26.07 16.35 -27.27
C VAL A 667 26.90 15.06 -27.28
N ARG A 668 27.90 14.95 -26.40
CA ARG A 668 28.80 13.79 -26.30
C ARG A 668 28.10 12.48 -25.96
N SER A 669 27.00 12.55 -25.21
CA SER A 669 26.24 11.36 -24.82
C SER A 669 25.63 10.74 -26.07
N ILE A 670 24.93 11.49 -26.92
CA ILE A 670 24.20 10.94 -28.09
C ILE A 670 25.07 10.25 -29.15
N THR A 671 26.33 10.64 -29.27
CA THR A 671 27.28 10.00 -30.20
C THR A 671 27.62 8.54 -29.88
N TYR A 672 27.33 8.06 -28.66
CA TYR A 672 27.67 6.70 -28.23
C TYR A 672 26.48 5.82 -27.86
N PHE A 673 25.25 6.34 -27.89
CA PHE A 673 24.06 5.54 -27.55
C PHE A 673 23.97 4.31 -28.44
N ASP A 674 23.68 3.17 -27.81
CA ASP A 674 23.18 2.04 -28.57
C ASP A 674 21.81 2.38 -29.22
N TYR A 675 21.45 1.66 -30.26
CA TYR A 675 20.20 1.92 -30.98
C TYR A 675 18.94 1.81 -30.07
N PRO A 676 18.83 0.82 -29.17
CA PRO A 676 17.75 0.74 -28.18
C PRO A 676 17.59 1.99 -27.29
N GLU A 677 18.68 2.52 -26.71
CA GLU A 677 18.61 3.69 -25.83
C GLU A 677 18.09 4.94 -26.57
N ARG A 678 18.49 5.12 -27.84
CA ARG A 678 17.96 6.18 -28.71
C ARG A 678 16.47 6.01 -28.96
N MET A 679 16.04 4.78 -29.21
CA MET A 679 14.63 4.49 -29.45
C MET A 679 13.78 4.68 -28.19
N ASP A 680 14.28 4.33 -27.01
CA ASP A 680 13.58 4.56 -25.75
C ASP A 680 13.45 6.05 -25.44
N LEU A 681 14.52 6.84 -25.64
CA LEU A 681 14.50 8.30 -25.51
C LEU A 681 13.51 8.95 -26.50
N LEU A 682 13.52 8.52 -27.76
CA LEU A 682 12.58 8.98 -28.80
C LEU A 682 11.13 8.62 -28.47
N ARG A 683 10.87 7.41 -27.98
CA ARG A 683 9.53 6.97 -27.58
C ARG A 683 9.02 7.76 -26.38
N LEU A 684 9.88 8.02 -25.40
CA LEU A 684 9.55 8.79 -24.21
C LEU A 684 9.17 10.23 -24.56
N THR A 685 9.98 10.88 -25.40
CA THR A 685 9.74 12.26 -25.86
C THR A 685 8.49 12.35 -26.75
N ALA A 686 8.32 11.43 -27.69
CA ALA A 686 7.15 11.40 -28.59
C ALA A 686 5.81 11.13 -27.86
N ARG A 687 5.80 10.30 -26.81
CA ARG A 687 4.58 10.03 -26.02
C ARG A 687 4.10 11.25 -25.22
N GLY A 688 5.01 12.18 -24.92
CA GLY A 688 4.77 13.33 -24.07
C GLY A 688 4.73 14.67 -24.79
N ASP A 689 4.88 14.69 -26.12
CA ASP A 689 5.09 15.90 -26.92
C ASP A 689 6.25 16.78 -26.40
N ALA A 690 7.32 16.12 -25.96
CA ALA A 690 8.52 16.78 -25.45
C ALA A 690 9.57 16.95 -26.54
N GLY A 691 10.19 18.14 -26.59
CA GLY A 691 11.36 18.37 -27.43
C GLY A 691 12.62 17.75 -26.82
N LEU A 692 13.50 17.20 -27.64
CA LEU A 692 14.86 16.82 -27.22
C LEU A 692 15.83 17.92 -27.63
N SER A 693 16.68 18.35 -26.69
CA SER A 693 17.69 19.40 -26.93
C SER A 693 19.07 18.94 -26.55
N LEU A 694 20.07 19.42 -27.30
CA LEU A 694 21.48 19.14 -27.05
C LEU A 694 22.28 20.40 -26.79
N THR A 695 23.07 20.33 -25.74
CA THR A 695 24.01 21.36 -25.32
C THR A 695 25.42 20.76 -25.16
N GLN A 696 26.45 21.59 -25.26
CA GLN A 696 27.82 21.14 -24.96
C GLN A 696 27.99 20.87 -23.46
N ASN A 697 27.45 21.75 -22.63
CA ASN A 697 27.53 21.68 -21.17
C ASN A 697 26.11 21.75 -20.59
N LEU A 698 25.80 20.79 -19.72
CA LEU A 698 24.56 20.81 -18.93
C LEU A 698 24.65 21.91 -17.86
N PRO A 699 23.51 22.51 -17.46
CA PRO A 699 23.48 23.54 -16.44
C PRO A 699 23.88 22.96 -15.07
N GLU A 700 24.70 23.70 -14.35
CA GLU A 700 25.18 23.37 -13.01
C GLU A 700 25.20 24.63 -12.13
N ALA A 701 25.13 24.44 -10.81
CA ALA A 701 25.31 25.51 -9.84
C ALA A 701 26.04 24.98 -8.61
N GLY A 702 27.04 25.73 -8.12
CA GLY A 702 27.85 25.31 -6.98
C GLY A 702 28.62 24.00 -7.20
N GLY A 703 28.87 23.60 -8.46
CA GLY A 703 29.50 22.32 -8.81
C GLY A 703 28.52 21.13 -8.85
N TYR A 704 27.22 21.35 -8.68
CA TYR A 704 26.20 20.30 -8.71
C TYR A 704 25.32 20.39 -9.97
N PRO A 705 24.93 19.25 -10.56
CA PRO A 705 24.10 19.23 -11.75
C PRO A 705 22.66 19.68 -11.44
N ILE A 706 22.13 20.60 -12.25
CA ILE A 706 20.72 20.99 -12.19
C ILE A 706 19.89 19.92 -12.89
N LEU A 707 18.94 19.31 -12.18
CA LEU A 707 18.10 18.22 -12.68
C LEU A 707 16.83 18.72 -13.39
N ALA A 708 16.30 19.87 -12.95
CA ALA A 708 15.12 20.48 -13.56
C ALA A 708 15.16 22.01 -13.55
N LEU A 709 14.59 22.60 -14.60
CA LEU A 709 14.39 24.04 -14.74
C LEU A 709 12.91 24.32 -15.03
N LEU A 710 12.32 25.24 -14.28
CA LEU A 710 10.89 25.61 -14.37
C LEU A 710 10.76 27.08 -14.73
N ARG A 711 10.08 27.41 -15.83
CA ARG A 711 9.84 28.80 -16.26
C ARG A 711 8.48 29.31 -15.81
N LYS A 712 8.48 30.49 -15.18
CA LYS A 712 7.26 31.25 -14.84
C LYS A 712 7.45 32.71 -15.25
N GLY A 713 6.77 33.12 -16.32
CA GLY A 713 7.03 34.41 -16.98
C GLY A 713 8.48 34.52 -17.45
N ALA A 714 9.18 35.56 -17.00
CA ALA A 714 10.59 35.81 -17.30
C ALA A 714 11.57 35.12 -16.33
N SER A 715 11.07 34.52 -15.24
CA SER A 715 11.90 33.91 -14.20
C SER A 715 12.05 32.41 -14.40
N TRP A 716 13.24 31.91 -14.07
CA TRP A 716 13.56 30.48 -14.07
C TRP A 716 13.93 30.02 -12.65
N ARG A 717 13.33 28.91 -12.23
CA ARG A 717 13.69 28.22 -10.98
C ARG A 717 14.48 26.96 -11.33
N ALA A 718 15.67 26.81 -10.77
CA ALA A 718 16.48 25.61 -10.89
C ALA A 718 16.29 24.71 -9.66
N ILE A 719 16.32 23.39 -9.88
CA ILE A 719 16.33 22.38 -8.83
C ILE A 719 17.50 21.43 -9.12
N LEU A 720 18.37 21.26 -8.14
CA LEU A 720 19.57 20.41 -8.22
C LEU A 720 19.64 19.40 -7.07
N SER A 721 20.49 18.40 -7.23
CA SER A 721 20.84 17.45 -6.17
C SER A 721 22.34 17.55 -5.85
N PRO A 722 22.72 17.72 -4.57
CA PRO A 722 24.10 17.56 -4.14
C PRO A 722 24.54 16.09 -4.04
N ASP A 723 23.60 15.14 -4.07
CA ASP A 723 23.89 13.70 -4.06
C ASP A 723 24.03 13.17 -5.49
N GLU A 724 25.24 12.75 -5.87
CA GLU A 724 25.57 12.16 -7.18
C GLU A 724 24.85 10.82 -7.46
N THR A 725 24.33 10.14 -6.44
CA THR A 725 23.69 8.83 -6.62
C THR A 725 22.26 8.90 -7.14
N VAL A 726 21.65 10.09 -7.12
CA VAL A 726 20.26 10.33 -7.54
C VAL A 726 20.16 11.28 -8.75
N VAL A 727 21.29 11.64 -9.37
CA VAL A 727 21.31 12.51 -10.56
C VAL A 727 21.03 11.75 -11.84
N LEU A 728 21.33 10.44 -11.85
CA LEU A 728 21.22 9.62 -13.04
C LEU A 728 19.74 9.38 -13.43
N PRO A 729 19.42 9.34 -14.73
CA PRO A 729 18.08 9.00 -15.24
C PRO A 729 17.71 7.53 -15.02
N ASP A 730 17.44 7.16 -13.77
CA ASP A 730 17.00 5.83 -13.37
C ASP A 730 15.80 5.90 -12.39
N GLY A 731 15.48 4.79 -11.73
CA GLY A 731 14.38 4.72 -10.76
C GLY A 731 14.56 5.58 -9.50
N GLU A 732 15.79 5.95 -9.15
CA GLU A 732 16.15 6.75 -7.98
C GLU A 732 16.38 8.23 -8.35
N TRP A 733 16.12 8.61 -9.60
CA TRP A 733 16.30 9.98 -10.10
C TRP A 733 15.53 11.01 -9.26
N GLY A 734 16.27 11.97 -8.70
CA GLY A 734 15.74 13.08 -7.93
C GLY A 734 15.12 12.66 -6.59
N GLN A 735 15.54 11.54 -6.00
CA GLN A 735 15.21 11.25 -4.60
C GLN A 735 16.00 12.17 -3.66
N ALA A 736 15.42 12.47 -2.49
CA ALA A 736 16.01 13.39 -1.50
C ALA A 736 16.35 12.65 -0.19
N ASP A 737 16.70 11.37 -0.25
CA ASP A 737 16.75 10.47 0.92
C ASP A 737 17.98 10.67 1.82
N ARG A 738 19.11 11.01 1.21
CA ARG A 738 20.41 11.24 1.88
C ARG A 738 20.70 12.72 2.06
N MET A 739 20.44 13.51 1.02
CA MET A 739 20.60 14.96 1.03
C MET A 739 19.34 15.60 0.46
N PRO A 740 18.95 16.80 0.94
CA PRO A 740 17.84 17.53 0.35
C PRO A 740 18.19 17.96 -1.07
N LEU A 741 17.18 18.04 -1.93
CA LEU A 741 17.30 18.78 -3.18
C LEU A 741 17.40 20.28 -2.85
N ILE A 742 18.07 21.05 -3.69
CA ILE A 742 18.24 22.49 -3.50
C ILE A 742 17.58 23.22 -4.65
N ALA A 743 16.70 24.17 -4.33
CA ALA A 743 16.04 25.02 -5.31
C ALA A 743 16.39 26.50 -5.12
N GLY A 744 16.45 27.23 -6.22
CA GLY A 744 16.74 28.66 -6.23
C GLY A 744 16.58 29.29 -7.63
N PRO A 745 16.97 30.55 -7.81
CA PRO A 745 17.01 31.18 -9.12
C PRO A 745 17.97 30.43 -10.05
N ALA A 746 17.52 30.15 -11.29
CA ALA A 746 18.38 29.47 -12.24
C ALA A 746 19.57 30.35 -12.65
N PRO A 747 20.78 29.77 -12.77
CA PRO A 747 21.93 30.48 -13.34
C PRO A 747 21.70 30.72 -14.84
N GLU A 748 22.55 31.53 -15.46
CA GLU A 748 22.53 31.66 -16.92
C GLU A 748 22.90 30.32 -17.58
N PHE A 749 22.09 29.86 -18.54
CA PHE A 749 22.30 28.58 -19.22
C PHE A 749 21.93 28.64 -20.69
N ASN A 750 22.54 27.76 -21.50
CA ASN A 750 22.19 27.59 -22.90
C ASN A 750 21.13 26.46 -23.03
N PRO A 751 19.92 26.74 -23.55
CA PRO A 751 18.88 25.73 -23.72
C PRO A 751 19.19 24.66 -24.78
N GLY A 752 20.31 24.80 -25.50
CA GLY A 752 20.74 23.86 -26.54
C GLY A 752 19.96 24.01 -27.84
N HIS A 753 20.28 23.16 -28.82
CA HIS A 753 19.56 23.07 -30.09
C HIS A 753 18.59 21.89 -30.06
N LEU A 754 17.40 22.06 -30.63
CA LEU A 754 16.41 20.99 -30.77
C LEU A 754 16.88 19.96 -31.80
N VAL A 755 16.62 18.68 -31.53
CA VAL A 755 16.94 17.57 -32.43
C VAL A 755 15.66 16.96 -32.98
N GLU A 756 15.63 16.79 -34.29
CA GLU A 756 14.55 16.10 -34.98
C GLU A 756 14.65 14.58 -34.79
N ALA A 757 13.52 13.92 -34.52
CA ALA A 757 13.46 12.48 -34.22
C ALA A 757 14.06 11.59 -35.33
N VAL A 758 14.00 12.07 -36.58
CA VAL A 758 14.46 11.37 -37.78
C VAL A 758 15.99 11.25 -37.84
N ASP A 759 16.73 12.14 -37.19
CA ASP A 759 18.20 12.15 -37.25
C ASP A 759 18.85 11.23 -36.21
N LEU A 760 18.16 10.96 -35.10
CA LEU A 760 18.60 9.97 -34.09
C LEU A 760 18.54 8.51 -34.57
N ALA A 761 17.62 8.19 -35.48
CA ALA A 761 17.40 6.83 -35.97
C ALA A 761 18.45 6.33 -36.99
N LYS A 762 19.31 7.21 -37.52
CA LYS A 762 20.15 6.92 -38.71
C LYS A 762 21.52 6.28 -38.45
N HIS A 763 21.98 6.14 -37.20
CA HIS A 763 23.29 5.52 -36.88
C HIS A 763 23.14 4.03 -36.50
N GLY A 764 23.48 3.09 -37.42
CA GLY A 764 23.42 1.63 -37.22
C GLY A 764 24.78 0.94 -37.03
N LEU A 765 24.78 -0.29 -36.52
CA LEU A 765 25.97 -1.14 -36.27
C LEU A 765 26.53 -1.75 -37.59
N PRO A 766 27.86 -2.02 -37.68
CA PRO A 766 28.44 -2.77 -38.81
C PRO A 766 27.92 -4.23 -38.85
N ASN A 767 27.69 -4.78 -40.05
CA ASN A 767 27.30 -6.18 -40.29
C ASN A 767 25.96 -6.66 -39.67
N SER A 768 25.08 -5.75 -39.26
CA SER A 768 23.73 -6.09 -38.81
C SER A 768 22.69 -5.95 -39.92
N THR A 769 21.70 -6.85 -39.95
CA THR A 769 20.48 -6.70 -40.75
C THR A 769 19.28 -6.64 -39.81
N GLU A 770 18.41 -5.67 -40.01
CA GLU A 770 17.22 -5.46 -39.18
C GLU A 770 15.95 -5.81 -39.95
N ALA A 771 14.99 -6.42 -39.25
CA ALA A 771 13.62 -6.54 -39.72
C ALA A 771 12.65 -6.01 -38.67
N LEU A 772 11.62 -5.34 -39.16
CA LEU A 772 10.50 -4.85 -38.37
C LEU A 772 9.44 -5.95 -38.28
N VAL A 773 9.07 -6.33 -37.07
CA VAL A 773 8.06 -7.36 -36.79
C VAL A 773 6.83 -6.72 -36.16
N LEU A 774 5.66 -7.02 -36.70
CA LEU A 774 4.34 -6.66 -36.18
C LEU A 774 3.57 -7.90 -35.70
N LYS A 775 2.92 -8.63 -36.60
CA LYS A 775 1.99 -9.75 -36.29
C LYS A 775 2.51 -11.10 -36.76
N GLU A 776 3.72 -11.16 -37.29
CA GLU A 776 4.29 -12.35 -37.93
C GLU A 776 4.49 -13.52 -36.96
N PHE A 777 4.51 -13.24 -35.65
CA PHE A 777 4.63 -14.27 -34.60
C PHE A 777 3.29 -14.59 -33.90
N ASP A 778 2.19 -13.97 -34.32
CA ASP A 778 0.88 -14.21 -33.73
C ASP A 778 0.38 -15.65 -34.03
N GLY A 779 -0.43 -16.19 -33.12
CA GLY A 779 -1.05 -17.52 -33.24
C GLY A 779 -0.78 -18.41 -32.02
N PRO A 780 -0.86 -19.75 -32.17
CA PRO A 780 -0.68 -20.67 -31.04
C PRO A 780 0.72 -20.54 -30.41
N LEU A 781 0.80 -20.54 -29.08
CA LEU A 781 2.07 -20.47 -28.33
C LEU A 781 3.06 -21.56 -28.76
N SER A 782 2.57 -22.77 -29.06
CA SER A 782 3.38 -23.89 -29.54
C SER A 782 4.07 -23.65 -30.89
N GLU A 783 3.60 -22.70 -31.69
CA GLU A 783 4.21 -22.34 -32.98
C GLU A 783 5.15 -21.15 -32.89
N PHE A 784 5.14 -20.41 -31.77
CA PHE A 784 5.84 -19.14 -31.62
C PHE A 784 7.34 -19.26 -31.91
N GLY A 785 8.00 -20.26 -31.31
CA GLY A 785 9.44 -20.48 -31.50
C GLY A 785 9.81 -20.77 -32.96
N ARG A 786 9.00 -21.58 -33.66
CA ARG A 786 9.23 -21.89 -35.09
C ARG A 786 9.12 -20.63 -35.94
N LYS A 787 8.04 -19.85 -35.77
CA LYS A 787 7.82 -18.58 -36.50
C LYS A 787 8.93 -17.57 -36.24
N PHE A 788 9.40 -17.50 -35.00
CA PHE A 788 10.54 -16.66 -34.60
C PHE A 788 11.80 -17.01 -35.40
N TRP A 789 12.21 -18.29 -35.40
CA TRP A 789 13.42 -18.72 -36.11
C TRP A 789 13.27 -18.71 -37.64
N ASP A 790 12.06 -18.93 -38.18
CA ASP A 790 11.79 -18.77 -39.62
C ASP A 790 12.09 -17.32 -40.05
N LYS A 791 11.64 -16.34 -39.28
CA LYS A 791 11.92 -14.92 -39.57
C LYS A 791 13.39 -14.57 -39.39
N VAL A 792 14.04 -15.04 -38.32
CA VAL A 792 15.48 -14.80 -38.10
C VAL A 792 16.31 -15.40 -39.27
N ARG A 793 15.93 -16.58 -39.77
CA ARG A 793 16.55 -17.19 -40.96
C ARG A 793 16.27 -16.40 -42.23
N GLU A 794 15.07 -15.85 -42.41
CA GLU A 794 14.73 -14.97 -43.53
C GLU A 794 15.61 -13.71 -43.54
N VAL A 795 15.83 -13.09 -42.37
CA VAL A 795 16.65 -11.89 -42.21
C VAL A 795 18.12 -12.16 -42.56
N ARG A 796 18.65 -13.33 -42.18
CA ARG A 796 20.04 -13.69 -42.45
C ARG A 796 20.22 -15.19 -42.73
N PRO A 797 19.89 -15.69 -43.94
CA PRO A 797 19.95 -17.12 -44.25
C PRO A 797 21.37 -17.70 -44.14
N GLN A 798 22.38 -16.88 -44.45
CA GLN A 798 23.80 -17.25 -44.44
C GLN A 798 24.32 -17.63 -43.04
N ALA A 799 23.62 -17.19 -41.98
CA ALA A 799 23.98 -17.47 -40.59
C ALA A 799 23.61 -18.89 -40.13
N PHE A 800 22.75 -19.60 -40.87
CA PHE A 800 22.20 -20.90 -40.46
C PHE A 800 22.44 -21.96 -41.53
N ARG A 801 23.63 -22.59 -41.51
CA ARG A 801 23.96 -23.66 -42.46
C ARG A 801 23.29 -24.98 -42.05
N PRO A 802 22.77 -25.77 -43.01
CA PRO A 802 22.18 -27.08 -42.70
C PRO A 802 23.20 -28.03 -42.07
N GLY A 803 22.81 -28.72 -40.99
CA GLY A 803 23.62 -29.78 -40.36
C GLY A 803 24.63 -29.32 -39.31
N LEU A 804 24.77 -28.00 -39.05
CA LEU A 804 25.58 -27.50 -37.93
C LEU A 804 24.86 -27.73 -36.59
N ARG A 805 25.59 -28.33 -35.64
CA ARG A 805 25.11 -28.52 -34.26
C ARG A 805 25.42 -27.30 -33.40
N LEU A 806 24.50 -26.99 -32.50
CA LEU A 806 24.59 -25.87 -31.57
C LEU A 806 25.33 -26.33 -30.31
N ALA A 807 26.50 -25.76 -30.06
CA ALA A 807 27.31 -26.07 -28.88
C ALA A 807 26.76 -25.35 -27.63
N ARG A 808 26.44 -24.05 -27.77
CA ARG A 808 25.95 -23.21 -26.68
C ARG A 808 24.87 -22.23 -27.14
N LEU A 809 23.86 -22.05 -26.30
CA LEU A 809 22.80 -21.05 -26.43
C LEU A 809 22.76 -20.20 -25.16
N CYS A 810 23.01 -18.90 -25.30
CA CYS A 810 22.88 -17.94 -24.20
C CYS A 810 21.74 -16.96 -24.46
N TYR A 811 20.85 -16.78 -23.50
CA TYR A 811 19.86 -15.71 -23.51
C TYR A 811 20.13 -14.75 -22.36
N SER A 812 20.26 -13.46 -22.65
CA SER A 812 20.40 -12.41 -21.65
C SER A 812 19.24 -11.42 -21.77
N ASP A 813 18.50 -11.22 -20.68
CA ASP A 813 17.43 -10.23 -20.58
C ASP A 813 17.28 -9.75 -19.12
N ARG A 814 17.57 -8.47 -18.89
CA ARG A 814 17.40 -7.81 -17.58
C ARG A 814 15.95 -7.88 -17.07
N TYR A 815 14.96 -7.97 -17.95
CA TYR A 815 13.55 -7.80 -17.63
C TYR A 815 12.73 -9.10 -17.66
N LEU A 816 13.38 -10.27 -17.60
CA LEU A 816 12.72 -11.58 -17.56
C LEU A 816 12.10 -11.86 -16.17
N HIS A 817 11.01 -11.15 -15.86
CA HIS A 817 10.38 -11.12 -14.53
C HIS A 817 8.97 -11.72 -14.45
N ALA A 818 8.34 -12.09 -15.59
CA ALA A 818 6.95 -12.55 -15.63
C ALA A 818 6.79 -13.95 -16.29
N PRO A 819 5.76 -14.73 -15.93
CA PRO A 819 5.46 -16.05 -16.51
C PRO A 819 5.33 -16.08 -18.04
N ALA A 820 4.64 -15.11 -18.64
CA ALA A 820 4.35 -15.10 -20.08
C ALA A 820 5.62 -15.01 -20.96
N PRO A 821 6.55 -14.06 -20.74
CA PRO A 821 7.85 -14.05 -21.42
C PRO A 821 8.67 -15.33 -21.24
N VAL A 822 8.58 -15.98 -20.08
CA VAL A 822 9.25 -17.27 -19.82
C VAL A 822 8.63 -18.39 -20.66
N ALA A 823 7.30 -18.42 -20.81
CA ALA A 823 6.61 -19.37 -21.67
C ALA A 823 6.99 -19.19 -23.15
N LEU A 824 7.14 -17.95 -23.62
CA LEU A 824 7.61 -17.64 -24.97
C LEU A 824 9.07 -18.05 -25.17
N LEU A 825 9.93 -17.75 -24.18
CA LEU A 825 11.34 -18.14 -24.21
C LEU A 825 11.51 -19.65 -24.27
N MET A 826 10.71 -20.40 -23.52
CA MET A 826 10.69 -21.87 -23.57
C MET A 826 10.52 -22.38 -25.02
N GLN A 827 9.61 -21.77 -25.79
CA GLN A 827 9.38 -22.13 -27.19
C GLN A 827 10.56 -21.73 -28.08
N VAL A 828 11.07 -20.50 -27.94
CA VAL A 828 12.24 -20.01 -28.70
C VAL A 828 13.45 -20.91 -28.48
N LEU A 829 13.73 -21.28 -27.23
CA LEU A 829 14.81 -22.19 -26.90
C LEU A 829 14.54 -23.58 -27.48
N ALA A 830 13.33 -24.13 -27.31
CA ALA A 830 12.98 -25.50 -27.74
C ALA A 830 13.15 -25.71 -29.25
N THR A 831 12.85 -24.69 -30.05
CA THR A 831 12.90 -24.76 -31.52
C THR A 831 14.17 -24.17 -32.12
N ALA A 832 15.21 -23.91 -31.32
CA ALA A 832 16.43 -23.28 -31.79
C ALA A 832 17.15 -24.13 -32.86
N PRO A 833 17.63 -23.53 -33.96
CA PRO A 833 18.27 -24.25 -35.06
C PRO A 833 19.57 -24.92 -34.60
N GLY A 834 19.71 -26.22 -34.88
CA GLY A 834 20.88 -27.01 -34.50
C GLY A 834 20.90 -27.45 -33.03
N ARG A 835 19.87 -27.14 -32.23
CA ARG A 835 19.76 -27.58 -30.83
C ARG A 835 19.56 -29.09 -30.73
N ASP A 836 20.25 -29.70 -29.79
CA ASP A 836 20.07 -31.08 -29.38
C ASP A 836 20.08 -31.21 -27.84
N PRO A 837 19.91 -32.41 -27.26
CA PRO A 837 19.90 -32.59 -25.80
C PRO A 837 21.24 -32.29 -25.10
N VAL A 838 22.37 -32.20 -25.81
CA VAL A 838 23.69 -31.90 -25.23
C VAL A 838 24.08 -30.43 -25.36
N THR A 839 23.34 -29.62 -26.11
CA THR A 839 23.54 -28.16 -26.18
C THR A 839 23.49 -27.52 -24.79
N GLU A 840 24.54 -26.77 -24.44
CA GLU A 840 24.56 -25.99 -23.20
C GLU A 840 23.63 -24.79 -23.31
N VAL A 841 22.61 -24.71 -22.45
CA VAL A 841 21.66 -23.57 -22.40
C VAL A 841 21.86 -22.78 -21.11
N ARG A 842 22.18 -21.49 -21.28
CA ARG A 842 22.36 -20.54 -20.17
C ARG A 842 21.43 -19.36 -20.32
N VAL A 843 20.80 -18.97 -19.21
CA VAL A 843 19.88 -17.83 -19.15
C VAL A 843 20.34 -16.89 -18.04
N GLU A 844 20.56 -15.64 -18.41
CA GLU A 844 21.01 -14.58 -17.51
C GLU A 844 19.93 -13.51 -17.42
N SER A 845 19.60 -13.13 -16.18
CA SER A 845 18.63 -12.06 -15.91
C SER A 845 19.01 -11.27 -14.68
N GLU A 846 18.49 -10.04 -14.55
CA GLU A 846 18.74 -9.19 -13.40
C GLU A 846 18.12 -9.83 -12.15
N ALA A 847 18.90 -9.96 -11.08
CA ALA A 847 18.39 -10.22 -9.74
C ALA A 847 17.61 -8.98 -9.28
N LYS A 848 16.35 -9.18 -8.88
CA LYS A 848 15.57 -8.11 -8.28
C LYS A 848 16.24 -7.71 -6.97
N ARG A 849 16.83 -6.51 -6.96
CA ARG A 849 17.05 -5.82 -5.69
C ARG A 849 15.68 -5.34 -5.21
N PRO A 850 15.23 -5.69 -3.99
CA PRO A 850 14.10 -4.97 -3.42
C PRO A 850 14.49 -3.48 -3.45
N PRO A 851 13.65 -2.59 -3.99
CA PRO A 851 13.95 -1.17 -3.96
C PRO A 851 14.29 -0.78 -2.53
N ARG A 852 15.31 0.07 -2.34
CA ARG A 852 15.58 0.63 -1.02
C ARG A 852 14.33 1.39 -0.58
N GLY A 853 13.52 0.79 0.30
CA GLY A 853 12.26 1.40 0.75
C GLY A 853 11.00 1.03 -0.04
N ALA A 854 11.04 0.01 -0.92
CA ALA A 854 9.82 -0.67 -1.34
C ALA A 854 9.91 -2.15 -0.93
N THR A 855 9.66 -2.40 0.35
CA THR A 855 9.17 -3.72 0.73
C THR A 855 7.84 -3.94 0.02
N GLY A 856 7.73 -5.03 -0.73
CA GLY A 856 6.49 -5.46 -1.35
C GLY A 856 5.32 -5.46 -0.34
N LEU A 857 4.12 -5.33 -0.90
CA LEU A 857 2.82 -5.50 -0.26
C LEU A 857 2.30 -4.31 0.55
N ALA A 858 2.01 -3.21 -0.14
CA ALA A 858 0.71 -2.55 0.01
C ALA A 858 0.37 -1.71 -1.24
N ASN A 859 -0.75 -2.04 -1.88
CA ASN A 859 -1.37 -1.44 -3.08
C ASN A 859 -0.87 -1.83 -4.49
N THR A 860 0.18 -2.62 -4.67
CA THR A 860 0.30 -3.38 -5.92
C THR A 860 -0.70 -4.54 -5.84
N PRO A 861 -1.60 -4.74 -6.82
CA PRO A 861 -2.40 -5.97 -6.83
C PRO A 861 -1.45 -7.16 -6.69
N LEU A 862 -1.78 -8.11 -5.79
CA LEU A 862 -1.07 -9.38 -5.75
C LEU A 862 -0.98 -9.89 -7.18
N PRO A 863 0.22 -10.27 -7.66
CA PRO A 863 0.35 -10.72 -9.02
C PRO A 863 -0.59 -11.93 -9.18
N ASP A 864 -1.59 -11.81 -10.06
CA ASP A 864 -2.56 -12.88 -10.33
C ASP A 864 -2.74 -13.15 -11.83
N ARG A 865 -1.81 -12.69 -12.68
CA ARG A 865 -1.84 -12.81 -14.15
C ARG A 865 -0.48 -13.20 -14.71
N LEU A 866 -0.47 -13.82 -15.89
CA LEU A 866 0.76 -14.31 -16.53
C LEU A 866 1.79 -13.22 -16.88
N HIS A 867 1.38 -11.97 -16.97
CA HIS A 867 2.27 -10.83 -17.27
C HIS A 867 2.67 -10.04 -16.01
N HIS A 868 2.15 -10.42 -14.83
CA HIS A 868 2.62 -9.84 -13.58
C HIS A 868 3.98 -10.44 -13.20
N ASN A 869 4.79 -9.65 -12.48
CA ASN A 869 6.13 -10.06 -12.14
C ASN A 869 6.14 -10.92 -10.86
N TRP A 870 7.01 -11.92 -10.79
CA TRP A 870 7.30 -12.61 -9.51
C TRP A 870 7.89 -11.63 -8.50
N GLU A 871 7.45 -11.70 -7.24
CA GLU A 871 7.99 -10.86 -6.16
C GLU A 871 9.26 -11.44 -5.53
N ASP A 872 9.38 -12.77 -5.48
CA ASP A 872 10.50 -13.49 -4.85
C ASP A 872 11.42 -14.14 -5.91
N ASP A 873 12.70 -13.73 -5.89
CA ASP A 873 13.74 -14.27 -6.75
C ASP A 873 14.10 -15.74 -6.45
N SER A 874 13.88 -16.20 -5.23
CA SER A 874 14.08 -17.60 -4.84
C SER A 874 13.08 -18.53 -5.51
N ILE A 875 11.81 -18.12 -5.59
CA ILE A 875 10.75 -18.83 -6.30
C ILE A 875 10.98 -18.68 -7.80
N ARG A 876 11.21 -17.45 -8.28
CA ARG A 876 11.46 -17.14 -9.69
C ARG A 876 12.59 -18.01 -10.25
N LYS A 877 13.76 -18.05 -9.62
CA LYS A 877 14.90 -18.85 -10.08
C LYS A 877 14.56 -20.34 -10.21
N ARG A 878 13.85 -20.91 -9.23
CA ARG A 878 13.40 -22.31 -9.27
C ARG A 878 12.42 -22.56 -10.42
N VAL A 879 11.46 -21.65 -10.64
CA VAL A 879 10.49 -21.76 -11.74
C VAL A 879 11.18 -21.64 -13.10
N LEU A 880 12.05 -20.65 -13.32
CA LEU A 880 12.79 -20.51 -14.58
C LEU A 880 13.65 -21.76 -14.88
N THR A 881 14.33 -22.29 -13.87
CA THR A 881 15.17 -23.48 -14.03
C THR A 881 14.32 -24.70 -14.41
N GLY A 882 13.15 -24.86 -13.77
CA GLY A 882 12.21 -25.95 -14.04
C GLY A 882 11.53 -25.87 -15.40
N VAL A 883 11.11 -24.67 -15.83
CA VAL A 883 10.41 -24.47 -17.12
C VAL A 883 11.37 -24.56 -18.30
N LEU A 884 12.55 -23.93 -18.20
CA LEU A 884 13.47 -23.79 -19.35
C LEU A 884 14.43 -24.97 -19.48
N GLY A 885 14.61 -25.78 -18.42
CA GLY A 885 15.60 -26.86 -18.39
C GLY A 885 17.03 -26.36 -18.62
N ALA A 886 17.34 -25.15 -18.17
CA ALA A 886 18.57 -24.42 -18.44
C ALA A 886 19.26 -23.99 -17.15
N LYS A 887 20.56 -23.66 -17.23
CA LYS A 887 21.27 -23.01 -16.13
C LYS A 887 20.85 -21.54 -16.07
N VAL A 888 20.21 -21.15 -14.96
CA VAL A 888 19.70 -19.78 -14.76
C VAL A 888 20.55 -19.04 -13.73
N ASP A 889 21.14 -17.93 -14.15
CA ASP A 889 21.90 -17.03 -13.30
C ASP A 889 21.14 -15.71 -13.13
N LEU A 890 20.79 -15.38 -11.88
CA LEU A 890 20.25 -14.07 -11.52
C LEU A 890 21.42 -13.23 -11.00
N LEU A 891 21.82 -12.23 -11.78
CA LEU A 891 23.06 -11.46 -11.59
C LEU A 891 22.77 -9.99 -11.27
N ASP A 892 23.78 -9.27 -10.81
CA ASP A 892 23.68 -7.82 -10.64
C ASP A 892 23.41 -7.12 -11.98
N LYS A 893 22.70 -5.98 -11.95
CA LYS A 893 22.38 -5.18 -13.14
C LYS A 893 23.62 -4.91 -14.02
N ARG A 894 24.78 -4.67 -13.41
CA ARG A 894 26.05 -4.40 -14.12
C ARG A 894 26.65 -5.64 -14.82
N SER A 895 26.27 -6.82 -14.37
CA SER A 895 26.75 -8.10 -14.87
C SER A 895 25.86 -8.69 -15.96
N VAL A 896 24.73 -8.06 -16.28
CA VAL A 896 23.79 -8.51 -17.33
C VAL A 896 23.82 -7.53 -18.49
N ASP A 897 23.87 -8.02 -19.73
CA ASP A 897 23.82 -7.17 -20.92
C ASP A 897 22.60 -6.25 -20.92
N HIS A 898 22.76 -5.00 -21.38
CA HIS A 898 21.64 -4.06 -21.52
C HIS A 898 20.69 -4.52 -22.65
N ALA A 899 21.26 -5.02 -23.75
CA ALA A 899 20.50 -5.53 -24.88
C ALA A 899 19.86 -6.90 -24.57
N ARG A 900 18.56 -7.07 -24.88
CA ARG A 900 17.94 -8.41 -24.85
C ARG A 900 18.45 -9.20 -26.04
N ILE A 901 19.23 -10.24 -25.78
CA ILE A 901 20.01 -10.91 -26.83
C ILE A 901 19.97 -12.43 -26.70
N VAL A 902 19.77 -13.09 -27.83
CA VAL A 902 19.96 -14.53 -27.99
C VAL A 902 21.28 -14.75 -28.74
N ARG A 903 22.23 -15.44 -28.12
CA ARG A 903 23.51 -15.82 -28.73
C ARG A 903 23.53 -17.31 -28.99
N LEU A 904 23.86 -17.68 -30.23
CA LEU A 904 24.06 -19.04 -30.69
C LEU A 904 25.53 -19.23 -31.04
N GLN A 905 26.16 -20.24 -30.46
CA GLN A 905 27.52 -20.66 -30.80
C GLN A 905 27.47 -22.10 -31.36
N PHE A 906 27.89 -22.25 -32.61
CA PHE A 906 27.92 -23.54 -33.30
C PHE A 906 29.27 -24.25 -33.09
N GLU A 907 29.32 -25.56 -33.32
CA GLU A 907 30.55 -26.37 -33.17
C GLU A 907 31.71 -25.92 -34.08
N ASP A 908 31.43 -25.23 -35.19
CA ASP A 908 32.44 -24.68 -36.11
C ASP A 908 33.03 -23.33 -35.64
N GLY A 909 32.61 -22.85 -34.46
CA GLY A 909 33.03 -21.57 -33.89
C GLY A 909 32.34 -20.35 -34.50
N SER A 910 31.34 -20.52 -35.38
CA SER A 910 30.51 -19.42 -35.84
C SER A 910 29.52 -18.97 -34.75
N CYS A 911 29.30 -17.66 -34.69
CA CYS A 911 28.42 -17.05 -33.70
C CYS A 911 27.31 -16.25 -34.39
N VAL A 912 26.08 -16.43 -33.91
CA VAL A 912 24.92 -15.64 -34.33
C VAL A 912 24.35 -14.95 -33.12
N SER A 913 24.14 -13.64 -33.22
CA SER A 913 23.54 -12.83 -32.18
C SER A 913 22.26 -12.19 -32.72
N VAL A 914 21.13 -12.53 -32.08
CA VAL A 914 19.80 -11.98 -32.37
C VAL A 914 19.44 -11.02 -31.24
N ARG A 915 19.34 -9.73 -31.55
CA ARG A 915 18.91 -8.71 -30.59
C ARG A 915 17.43 -8.43 -30.74
N LEU A 916 16.75 -8.31 -29.61
CA LEU A 916 15.33 -8.00 -29.49
C LEU A 916 15.22 -6.66 -28.77
N ASP A 917 14.58 -5.68 -29.39
CA ASP A 917 14.41 -4.35 -28.80
C ASP A 917 13.68 -4.42 -27.45
N GLN A 918 12.49 -5.03 -27.42
CA GLN A 918 11.65 -5.14 -26.22
C GLN A 918 11.67 -6.55 -25.58
N GLY A 919 12.67 -7.37 -25.95
CA GLY A 919 12.72 -8.77 -25.52
C GLY A 919 11.49 -9.55 -25.99
N LEU A 920 11.07 -10.53 -25.20
CA LEU A 920 9.84 -11.30 -25.44
C LEU A 920 8.60 -10.70 -24.76
N GLY A 921 8.75 -9.56 -24.06
CA GLY A 921 7.66 -8.87 -23.37
C GLY A 921 6.64 -8.19 -24.29
N SER A 922 6.95 -8.03 -25.57
CA SER A 922 6.05 -7.43 -26.57
C SER A 922 4.86 -8.29 -26.96
N TRP A 923 4.85 -9.58 -26.63
CA TRP A 923 3.76 -10.48 -26.97
C TRP A 923 2.97 -10.86 -25.72
N ARG A 924 1.64 -10.86 -25.85
CA ARG A 924 0.73 -11.29 -24.79
C ARG A 924 0.26 -12.71 -25.04
N VAL A 925 0.27 -13.51 -23.99
CA VAL A 925 -0.34 -14.84 -23.94
C VAL A 925 -1.76 -14.68 -23.39
N GLN A 926 -2.79 -14.92 -24.21
CA GLN A 926 -4.18 -14.63 -23.89
C GLN A 926 -5.12 -15.84 -24.06
N GLU A 927 -6.26 -15.77 -23.38
CA GLU A 927 -7.41 -16.67 -23.55
C GLU A 927 -8.65 -15.84 -23.88
N ALA A 928 -9.24 -16.05 -25.07
CA ALA A 928 -10.45 -15.34 -25.52
C ALA A 928 -10.37 -13.80 -25.36
N GLY A 929 -9.20 -13.21 -25.66
CA GLY A 929 -8.95 -11.77 -25.53
C GLY A 929 -8.72 -11.26 -24.10
N ARG A 930 -8.50 -12.16 -23.13
CA ARG A 930 -8.26 -11.83 -21.72
C ARG A 930 -6.91 -12.34 -21.26
N ASP A 931 -6.39 -11.70 -20.22
CA ASP A 931 -5.17 -12.14 -19.57
C ASP A 931 -5.45 -13.27 -18.56
N PRO A 932 -4.83 -14.46 -18.71
CA PRO A 932 -5.15 -15.61 -17.88
C PRO A 932 -4.73 -15.39 -16.41
N PHE A 933 -5.52 -15.94 -15.49
CA PHE A 933 -5.14 -16.01 -14.08
C PHE A 933 -3.90 -16.89 -13.91
N PHE A 934 -2.99 -16.47 -13.03
CA PHE A 934 -1.83 -17.25 -12.61
C PHE A 934 -1.67 -17.15 -11.09
N ASP A 935 -1.55 -18.28 -10.41
CA ASP A 935 -1.43 -18.35 -8.95
C ASP A 935 0.05 -18.25 -8.52
N PHE A 936 0.46 -17.06 -8.09
CA PHE A 936 1.82 -16.82 -7.61
C PHE A 936 2.07 -17.35 -6.19
N GLU A 937 1.02 -17.69 -5.45
CA GLU A 937 1.10 -18.29 -4.10
C GLU A 937 1.26 -19.82 -4.16
N ALA A 938 1.06 -20.42 -5.34
CA ALA A 938 1.29 -21.84 -5.55
C ALA A 938 2.78 -22.19 -5.39
N SER A 939 3.06 -23.45 -5.03
CA SER A 939 4.44 -23.94 -4.95
C SER A 939 5.16 -23.84 -6.30
N ALA A 940 6.49 -23.68 -6.29
CA ALA A 940 7.28 -23.55 -7.52
C ALA A 940 7.02 -24.68 -8.53
N ASN A 941 6.84 -25.93 -8.08
CA ASN A 941 6.53 -27.06 -8.97
C ASN A 941 5.18 -26.92 -9.66
N LYS A 942 4.14 -26.43 -8.96
CA LYS A 942 2.82 -26.17 -9.56
C LYS A 942 2.88 -25.02 -10.56
N GLN A 943 3.69 -24.00 -10.29
CA GLN A 943 3.91 -22.91 -11.23
C GLN A 943 4.65 -23.38 -12.50
N VAL A 944 5.65 -24.26 -12.35
CA VAL A 944 6.34 -24.89 -13.49
C VAL A 944 5.34 -25.67 -14.34
N GLU A 945 4.52 -26.54 -13.73
CA GLU A 945 3.49 -27.30 -14.44
C GLU A 945 2.49 -26.38 -15.15
N ALA A 946 2.01 -25.35 -14.48
CA ALA A 946 1.08 -24.38 -15.04
C ALA A 946 1.65 -23.66 -16.27
N ILE A 947 2.95 -23.29 -16.25
CA ILE A 947 3.60 -22.63 -17.39
C ILE A 947 3.88 -23.63 -18.52
N SER A 948 4.41 -24.81 -18.20
CA SER A 948 4.76 -25.83 -19.19
C SER A 948 3.54 -26.39 -19.94
N CYS A 949 2.37 -26.41 -19.30
CA CYS A 949 1.11 -26.85 -19.90
C CYS A 949 0.29 -25.72 -20.55
N LEU A 950 0.84 -24.50 -20.68
CA LEU A 950 0.17 -23.39 -21.38
C LEU A 950 -0.05 -23.72 -22.84
N ASN A 951 -1.32 -23.80 -23.25
CA ASN A 951 -1.72 -23.89 -24.65
C ASN A 951 -2.69 -22.75 -24.98
N ARG A 952 -2.14 -21.59 -25.37
CA ARG A 952 -2.85 -20.31 -25.49
C ARG A 952 -2.45 -19.55 -26.75
N GLU A 953 -3.25 -18.55 -27.13
CA GLU A 953 -2.92 -17.67 -28.24
C GLU A 953 -1.91 -16.60 -27.82
N VAL A 954 -0.99 -16.31 -28.72
CA VAL A 954 0.00 -15.25 -28.62
C VAL A 954 -0.39 -14.15 -29.59
N LEU A 955 -0.48 -12.92 -29.08
CA LEU A 955 -0.80 -11.73 -29.86
C LEU A 955 0.20 -10.62 -29.57
N PHE A 956 0.64 -9.91 -30.61
CA PHE A 956 1.47 -8.74 -30.46
C PHE A 956 0.73 -7.62 -29.70
N SER A 957 1.38 -7.09 -28.65
CA SER A 957 0.75 -6.16 -27.71
C SER A 957 0.51 -4.76 -28.28
N ASN A 958 1.24 -4.35 -29.33
CA ASN A 958 1.19 -2.99 -29.87
C ASN A 958 0.98 -2.96 -31.38
N PRO A 959 -0.26 -2.89 -31.89
CA PRO A 959 -0.53 -2.99 -33.32
C PRO A 959 -0.06 -1.79 -34.15
N ARG A 960 0.42 -0.70 -33.54
CA ARG A 960 0.82 0.53 -34.24
C ARG A 960 2.32 0.67 -34.48
N TYR A 961 3.17 -0.03 -33.72
CA TYR A 961 4.62 0.15 -33.79
C TYR A 961 5.32 -1.22 -33.91
N PRO A 962 6.04 -1.49 -35.00
CA PRO A 962 6.82 -2.71 -35.13
C PRO A 962 7.92 -2.80 -34.07
N THR A 963 8.26 -4.01 -33.65
CA THR A 963 9.47 -4.27 -32.86
C THR A 963 10.62 -4.65 -33.82
N PRO A 964 11.77 -3.96 -33.78
CA PRO A 964 12.93 -4.35 -34.56
C PRO A 964 13.56 -5.63 -33.99
N VAL A 965 13.94 -6.52 -34.90
CA VAL A 965 14.76 -7.71 -34.64
C VAL A 965 16.04 -7.57 -35.47
N THR A 966 17.18 -7.48 -34.78
CA THR A 966 18.47 -7.28 -35.43
C THR A 966 19.28 -8.57 -35.37
N VAL A 967 19.74 -9.05 -36.53
CA VAL A 967 20.57 -10.25 -36.63
C VAL A 967 21.99 -9.84 -37.04
N SER A 968 22.96 -10.29 -36.25
CA SER A 968 24.39 -10.12 -36.50
C SER A 968 25.08 -11.49 -36.52
N TRP A 969 26.10 -11.62 -37.37
CA TRP A 969 26.77 -12.89 -37.63
C TRP A 969 28.26 -12.67 -37.85
N GLU A 970 29.07 -13.55 -37.27
CA GLU A 970 30.53 -13.57 -37.43
C GLU A 970 31.01 -14.95 -37.90
N ALA A 971 31.82 -14.96 -38.97
CA ALA A 971 32.37 -16.15 -39.59
C ALA A 971 33.77 -16.48 -39.05
N SER A 972 33.83 -17.10 -37.87
CA SER A 972 34.99 -17.71 -37.19
C SER A 972 36.28 -16.86 -36.96
N ARG A 973 36.82 -17.04 -35.74
CA ARG A 973 38.02 -16.45 -35.08
C ARG A 973 37.91 -15.00 -34.57
N ILE A 974 37.76 -14.85 -33.23
CA ILE A 974 38.86 -14.76 -32.25
C ILE A 974 38.32 -15.19 -30.87
N GLU A 975 39.04 -16.07 -30.17
CA GLU A 975 38.82 -16.37 -28.76
C GLU A 975 39.11 -15.13 -27.90
N SER A 976 38.13 -14.26 -27.72
CA SER A 976 38.05 -13.42 -26.52
C SER A 976 36.65 -12.82 -26.41
N ARG A 977 35.90 -13.28 -25.40
CA ARG A 977 34.58 -12.79 -24.95
C ARG A 977 33.38 -13.19 -25.81
N CYS A 978 32.99 -14.47 -25.72
CA CYS A 978 31.69 -14.93 -26.22
C CYS A 978 30.66 -15.22 -25.12
N CYS A 979 31.03 -15.06 -23.85
CA CYS A 979 30.15 -14.98 -22.69
C CYS A 979 30.72 -13.96 -21.71
#